data_AF-A0A3B1E9D1-F1
#
_entry.id   AF-A0A3B1E9D1-F1
#
_cell.length_a   1.000
_cell.length_b   1.000
_cell.length_c   1.000
_cell.angle_alpha   90.00
_cell.angle_beta   90.00
_cell.angle_gamma   90.00
#
_symmetry.space_group_name_H-M   'P 1'
#
loop_
_entity.id
_entity.type
_entity.pdbx_description
1 polymer ?
#
loop_
_entity_poly.entity_id
_entity_poly.type
_entity_poly.pdbx_seq_one_letter_code
_entity_poly.pdbx_strand_id
1 'polypeptide(L)'
;MTKESKIENDFIDKLVELKYIPRPDIRTKEALEINFRQKFEALNKVNLTDNEFSRLLDEIINPNVFKSSKFLREINSFEREDGTPLHYTLVNIKDWCKNTFEVINQLRINTNDSFHRYDVIILLNGLPLAQIELKTLEISPRRAMQQIINYKNDAGNGYTKTLLSFIQLFIVSNRTNTWYFANNDNKHFSFDADERFLPIYQYANKKNKKIVNLDEFSDAFLSKCKLGEMINHYMVLVQSEQKLMMMRPYQIYAVEAIKECIDDNRGNGYIWHTTGSGKTLTSFRASTLLKNDENIKKVLFVVDRKDLDRQTREEFNKFQENCVEENTNTHALVDKLLSTDYANKVIVTTIQKLGLALDGKNKNNYKEVLSVLSNERIVFIFDECHRSQFGKNHNSIKEFFPNSQLFGFTGTPIFDENAKSIAIEGEDATYKTTKDIFQQELHNYTITHAIEDGNVLKFNIDHFKPESSSKTKQIKNFSSKAVVQSIIDKHEKVSANKKFNAIFATSSINHAIECFNHFKELEHDLNIACVFSPPAQGNKDIAQLQEDLPTEVQDNKIEPNLKKEVLQEIINDYNTLFNTNHSINNFDIYYQDVQTRIKNQKYPNSDLSHKEKIDIVIVVDMLLTGFDSKFLNTLYVDKNLEYHGLIQAFSRTNRVLNDTKPYGNILDYRSLQNAVDNAILLYSDEIKNPNKEIWLVDPAPKTIQEFKERNKELGEFMALHGLENNPSQIVNLKGDIAKAEFINIFKDIQRLKTKLDQHSDLSDMQIIEIEQTMPIDDIRAFKSMYIETAKQLKDKRDKGQDVADVVEQLDFEFVLFASTLVDYDYIMGLIAKYSSSTTTKQTMSKEQLISLLKSNANMMEEQEDMIAYINSLNIGTALKEEDIKKGYETFKESKNSIDLSQMAKKHNLSEKSLTDFVDNIMDRYIFDGELLTDLFAPLELGWKHRGIKELALMEELSPLLKKMAKNKDISGLEAYDE
;
A
#
# COMPACT_ATOMS: atom_id res chain seq x y z
N MET A 1 -16.03 28.84 -19.71
CA MET A 1 -15.04 27.94 -19.07
C MET A 1 -14.00 28.76 -18.33
N THR A 2 -13.74 28.44 -17.06
CA THR A 2 -12.66 29.07 -16.29
C THR A 2 -11.33 28.49 -16.76
N LYS A 3 -10.43 29.35 -17.27
CA LYS A 3 -9.08 28.91 -17.69
C LYS A 3 -8.21 28.56 -16.49
N GLU A 4 -7.30 27.62 -16.66
CA GLU A 4 -6.31 27.20 -15.64
C GLU A 4 -5.50 28.40 -15.13
N SER A 5 -5.05 29.28 -16.03
CA SER A 5 -4.31 30.50 -15.66
C SER A 5 -5.10 31.46 -14.74
N LYS A 6 -6.43 31.41 -14.77
CA LYS A 6 -7.24 32.17 -13.81
C LYS A 6 -7.22 31.51 -12.43
N ILE A 7 -7.30 30.18 -12.37
CA ILE A 7 -7.20 29.43 -11.11
C ILE A 7 -5.82 29.63 -10.48
N GLU A 8 -4.76 29.62 -11.29
CA GLU A 8 -3.39 29.90 -10.84
C GLU A 8 -3.25 31.29 -10.23
N ASN A 9 -3.74 32.34 -10.91
CA ASN A 9 -3.69 33.70 -10.38
C ASN A 9 -4.53 33.87 -9.11
N ASP A 10 -5.77 33.34 -9.09
CA ASP A 10 -6.63 33.34 -7.91
C ASP A 10 -5.92 32.66 -6.72
N PHE A 11 -5.21 31.55 -6.97
CA PHE A 11 -4.46 30.82 -5.94
C PHE A 11 -3.21 31.56 -5.45
N ILE A 12 -2.46 32.22 -6.34
CA ILE A 12 -1.32 33.06 -5.94
C ILE A 12 -1.81 34.22 -5.05
N ASP A 13 -2.91 34.88 -5.42
CA ASP A 13 -3.51 35.94 -4.60
C ASP A 13 -3.89 35.40 -3.21
N LYS A 14 -4.47 34.19 -3.15
CA LYS A 14 -4.77 33.51 -1.87
C LYS A 14 -3.51 33.25 -1.03
N LEU A 15 -2.39 32.84 -1.64
CA LEU A 15 -1.12 32.67 -0.92
C LEU A 15 -0.56 34.01 -0.42
N VAL A 16 -0.73 35.10 -1.18
CA VAL A 16 -0.36 36.45 -0.73
C VAL A 16 -1.20 36.89 0.48
N GLU A 17 -2.50 36.55 0.53
CA GLU A 17 -3.33 36.77 1.73
C GLU A 17 -2.77 36.03 2.95
N LEU A 18 -2.28 34.80 2.76
CA LEU A 18 -1.55 33.98 3.75
C LEU A 18 -0.11 34.49 4.02
N LYS A 19 0.22 35.69 3.53
CA LYS A 19 1.47 36.43 3.73
C LYS A 19 2.68 35.86 2.98
N TYR A 20 2.52 34.96 2.02
CA TYR A 20 3.63 34.53 1.17
C TYR A 20 4.17 35.72 0.37
N ILE A 21 5.48 35.75 0.14
CA ILE A 21 6.13 36.79 -0.67
C ILE A 21 6.10 36.32 -2.13
N PRO A 22 5.37 36.99 -3.04
CA PRO A 22 5.35 36.62 -4.44
C PRO A 22 6.68 37.01 -5.11
N ARG A 23 7.23 36.10 -5.92
CA ARG A 23 8.51 36.25 -6.62
C ARG A 23 8.37 35.97 -8.11
N PRO A 24 7.64 36.84 -8.86
CA PRO A 24 7.43 36.66 -10.30
C PRO A 24 8.71 36.78 -11.13
N ASP A 25 9.79 37.29 -10.52
CA ASP A 25 11.13 37.41 -11.08
C ASP A 25 11.89 36.08 -11.16
N ILE A 26 11.46 35.05 -10.42
CA ILE A 26 12.11 33.73 -10.41
C ILE A 26 11.39 32.79 -11.39
N ARG A 27 11.95 32.64 -12.59
CA ARG A 27 11.41 31.73 -13.63
C ARG A 27 12.43 30.75 -14.21
N THR A 28 13.69 30.84 -13.80
CA THR A 28 14.77 29.97 -14.26
C THR A 28 15.51 29.33 -13.09
N LYS A 29 16.29 28.29 -13.39
CA LYS A 29 17.16 27.62 -12.42
C LYS A 29 18.12 28.61 -11.76
N GLU A 30 18.76 29.47 -12.54
CA GLU A 30 19.77 30.43 -12.05
C GLU A 30 19.15 31.45 -11.09
N ALA A 31 17.96 31.96 -11.42
CA ALA A 31 17.25 32.89 -10.55
C ALA A 31 16.85 32.24 -9.21
N LEU A 32 16.49 30.95 -9.24
CA LEU A 32 16.17 30.18 -8.04
C LEU A 32 17.41 29.98 -7.16
N GLU A 33 18.55 29.62 -7.75
CA GLU A 33 19.82 29.43 -7.03
C GLU A 33 20.35 30.74 -6.42
N ILE A 34 20.25 31.86 -7.14
CA ILE A 34 20.61 33.18 -6.61
C ILE A 34 19.73 33.53 -5.39
N ASN A 35 18.42 33.27 -5.48
CA ASN A 35 17.53 33.50 -4.35
C ASN A 35 17.89 32.60 -3.16
N PHE A 36 18.13 31.31 -3.41
CA PHE A 36 18.55 30.37 -2.36
C PHE A 36 19.83 30.83 -1.66
N ARG A 37 20.87 31.25 -2.41
CA ARG A 37 22.12 31.79 -1.83
C ARG A 37 21.84 32.93 -0.85
N GLN A 38 21.07 33.92 -1.27
CA GLN A 38 20.76 35.10 -0.44
C GLN A 38 20.04 34.71 0.86
N LYS A 39 19.08 33.79 0.79
CA LYS A 39 18.34 33.33 1.98
C LYS A 39 19.22 32.46 2.88
N PHE A 40 20.05 31.59 2.30
CA PHE A 40 20.98 30.75 3.02
C PHE A 40 22.01 31.58 3.81
N GLU A 41 22.63 32.56 3.15
CA GLU A 41 23.60 33.49 3.74
C GLU A 41 22.97 34.29 4.88
N ALA A 42 21.73 34.78 4.69
CA ALA A 42 20.99 35.50 5.72
C ALA A 42 20.63 34.62 6.93
N LEU A 43 20.18 33.38 6.69
CA LEU A 43 19.80 32.43 7.73
C LEU A 43 21.01 32.05 8.60
N ASN A 44 22.13 31.71 7.95
CA ASN A 44 23.33 31.18 8.62
C ASN A 44 24.34 32.29 9.00
N LYS A 45 24.07 33.55 8.62
CA LYS A 45 24.94 34.72 8.88
C LYS A 45 26.35 34.55 8.33
N VAL A 46 26.43 34.09 7.09
CA VAL A 46 27.67 33.84 6.36
C VAL A 46 27.66 34.53 5.00
N ASN A 47 28.84 34.71 4.41
CA ASN A 47 28.99 35.08 3.01
C ASN A 47 29.84 34.00 2.36
N LEU A 48 29.33 33.37 1.31
CA LEU A 48 30.03 32.33 0.57
C LEU A 48 30.74 32.92 -0.64
N THR A 49 31.92 32.40 -0.99
CA THR A 49 32.49 32.63 -2.32
C THR A 49 31.69 31.86 -3.39
N ASP A 50 31.89 32.17 -4.67
CA ASP A 50 31.19 31.46 -5.75
C ASP A 50 31.55 29.98 -5.79
N ASN A 51 32.81 29.65 -5.50
CA ASN A 51 33.27 28.26 -5.37
C ASN A 51 32.68 27.57 -4.14
N GLU A 52 32.63 28.23 -2.98
CA GLU A 52 32.00 27.68 -1.78
C GLU A 52 30.51 27.40 -2.03
N PHE A 53 29.81 28.31 -2.70
CA PHE A 53 28.40 28.10 -3.03
C PHE A 53 28.19 26.98 -4.06
N SER A 54 29.04 26.87 -5.08
CA SER A 54 28.99 25.75 -6.03
C SER A 54 29.20 24.40 -5.33
N ARG A 55 30.21 24.31 -4.44
CA ARG A 55 30.47 23.10 -3.65
C ARG A 55 29.30 22.77 -2.72
N LEU A 56 28.69 23.78 -2.10
CA LEU A 56 27.48 23.59 -1.29
C LEU A 56 26.36 22.99 -2.15
N LEU A 57 26.09 23.52 -3.34
CA LEU A 57 25.08 22.98 -4.25
C LEU A 57 25.38 21.53 -4.63
N ASP A 58 26.62 21.21 -4.99
CA ASP A 58 27.06 19.85 -5.34
C ASP A 58 26.89 18.86 -4.17
N GLU A 59 27.06 19.31 -2.93
CA GLU A 59 26.89 18.49 -1.73
C GLU A 59 25.42 18.25 -1.39
N ILE A 60 24.58 19.29 -1.46
CA ILE A 60 23.19 19.22 -0.98
C ILE A 60 22.22 18.68 -2.03
N ILE A 61 22.51 18.84 -3.32
CA ILE A 61 21.66 18.34 -4.40
C ILE A 61 21.88 16.83 -4.50
N ASN A 62 20.84 16.08 -4.12
CA ASN A 62 20.88 14.62 -4.14
C ASN A 62 19.68 14.05 -4.91
N PRO A 63 19.88 13.08 -5.81
CA PRO A 63 18.78 12.42 -6.50
C PRO A 63 17.91 11.57 -5.55
N ASN A 64 18.44 11.20 -4.37
CA ASN A 64 17.69 10.44 -3.39
C ASN A 64 16.83 11.37 -2.52
N VAL A 65 15.50 11.27 -2.68
CA VAL A 65 14.55 12.16 -2.00
C VAL A 65 14.62 11.98 -0.48
N PHE A 66 14.83 10.76 0.00
CA PHE A 66 14.94 10.47 1.44
C PHE A 66 16.15 11.18 2.06
N LYS A 67 17.31 11.16 1.39
CA LYS A 67 18.51 11.87 1.84
C LYS A 67 18.30 13.39 1.85
N SER A 68 17.75 13.96 0.78
CA SER A 68 17.44 15.40 0.71
C SER A 68 16.49 15.82 1.83
N SER A 69 15.50 14.99 2.12
CA SER A 69 14.58 15.16 3.26
C SER A 69 15.31 15.14 4.61
N LYS A 70 16.28 14.25 4.79
CA LYS A 70 17.10 14.20 6.01
C LYS A 70 17.99 15.45 6.15
N PHE A 71 18.72 15.81 5.09
CA PHE A 71 19.56 17.02 5.03
C PHE A 71 18.78 18.29 5.38
N LEU A 72 17.53 18.40 4.93
CA LEU A 72 16.65 19.54 5.21
C LEU A 72 16.42 19.75 6.72
N ARG A 73 16.40 18.68 7.53
CA ARG A 73 15.97 18.70 8.94
C ARG A 73 17.11 18.65 9.94
N GLU A 74 18.36 18.62 9.48
CA GLU A 74 19.54 18.44 10.32
C GLU A 74 20.47 19.67 10.30
N ILE A 75 21.38 19.72 11.27
CA ILE A 75 22.53 20.61 11.23
C ILE A 75 23.59 19.92 10.38
N ASN A 76 23.96 20.53 9.27
CA ASN A 76 24.95 20.01 8.34
C ASN A 76 26.28 20.73 8.51
N SER A 77 27.33 20.22 7.88
CA SER A 77 28.63 20.86 7.89
C SER A 77 29.40 20.61 6.62
N PHE A 78 30.08 21.64 6.11
CA PHE A 78 31.09 21.48 5.06
C PHE A 78 32.33 22.32 5.37
N GLU A 79 33.46 21.92 4.80
CA GLU A 79 34.74 22.61 4.97
C GLU A 79 34.88 23.76 3.97
N ARG A 80 35.08 24.96 4.50
CA ARG A 80 35.29 26.20 3.75
C ARG A 80 36.62 26.21 3.01
N GLU A 81 36.82 27.17 2.12
CA GLU A 81 38.08 27.30 1.37
C GLU A 81 39.30 27.60 2.26
N ASP A 82 39.10 28.21 3.42
CA ASP A 82 40.14 28.49 4.42
C ASP A 82 40.41 27.32 5.39
N GLY A 83 39.77 26.16 5.16
CA GLY A 83 39.88 24.96 6.00
C GLY A 83 39.04 24.99 7.28
N THR A 84 38.24 26.04 7.50
CA THR A 84 37.34 26.11 8.67
C THR A 84 36.04 25.35 8.42
N PRO A 85 35.49 24.63 9.41
CA PRO A 85 34.18 24.00 9.27
C PRO A 85 33.06 25.04 9.39
N LEU A 86 32.14 25.04 8.43
CA LEU A 86 30.87 25.79 8.53
C LEU A 86 29.76 24.83 8.92
N HIS A 87 29.20 24.99 10.12
CA HIS A 87 27.95 24.34 10.51
C HIS A 87 26.77 25.20 10.06
N TYR A 88 25.83 24.60 9.33
CA TYR A 88 24.72 25.32 8.73
C TYR A 88 23.41 24.54 8.82
N THR A 89 22.31 25.26 8.64
CA THR A 89 20.97 24.68 8.45
C THR A 89 20.37 25.21 7.17
N LEU A 90 19.56 24.39 6.50
CA LEU A 90 18.84 24.76 5.29
C LEU A 90 17.54 25.52 5.59
N VAL A 91 16.92 25.18 6.72
CA VAL A 91 15.78 25.89 7.30
C VAL A 91 16.02 26.09 8.79
N ASN A 92 15.26 26.99 9.40
CA ASN A 92 15.21 27.12 10.85
C ASN A 92 14.54 25.87 11.44
N ILE A 93 15.35 24.87 11.78
CA ILE A 93 14.90 23.58 12.31
C ILE A 93 14.34 23.67 13.74
N LYS A 94 14.61 24.76 14.45
CA LYS A 94 14.09 25.01 15.81
C LYS A 94 12.70 25.64 15.78
N ASP A 95 12.48 26.57 14.86
CA ASP A 95 11.23 27.31 14.72
C ASP A 95 10.90 27.49 13.24
N TRP A 96 10.12 26.54 12.72
CA TRP A 96 9.79 26.50 11.30
C TRP A 96 8.92 27.69 10.85
N CYS A 97 8.19 28.32 11.77
CA CYS A 97 7.39 29.51 11.50
C CYS A 97 8.25 30.74 11.18
N LYS A 98 9.50 30.77 11.64
CA LYS A 98 10.44 31.89 11.41
C LYS A 98 11.19 31.81 10.08
N ASN A 99 10.92 30.80 9.27
CA ASN A 99 11.44 30.75 7.91
C ASN A 99 10.80 31.81 7.02
N THR A 100 11.49 32.15 5.93
CA THR A 100 10.92 32.98 4.87
C THR A 100 10.11 32.10 3.93
N PHE A 101 8.87 32.49 3.65
CA PHE A 101 7.95 31.77 2.78
C PHE A 101 7.71 32.61 1.53
N GLU A 102 8.11 32.09 0.37
CA GLU A 102 7.97 32.75 -0.93
C GLU A 102 7.15 31.85 -1.86
N VAL A 103 6.49 32.45 -2.85
CA VAL A 103 5.77 31.73 -3.90
C VAL A 103 6.29 32.17 -5.26
N ILE A 104 6.60 31.19 -6.11
CA ILE A 104 6.99 31.38 -7.51
C ILE A 104 5.99 30.64 -8.39
N ASN A 105 5.93 31.02 -9.66
CA ASN A 105 5.07 30.36 -10.63
C ASN A 105 5.75 30.27 -12.01
N GLN A 106 5.31 29.30 -12.81
CA GLN A 106 5.79 29.08 -14.18
C GLN A 106 7.32 28.90 -14.24
N LEU A 107 7.91 28.24 -13.21
CA LEU A 107 9.33 27.93 -13.18
C LEU A 107 9.64 27.01 -14.35
N ARG A 108 10.67 27.34 -15.12
CA ARG A 108 11.18 26.49 -16.19
C ARG A 108 12.53 25.95 -15.79
N ILE A 109 12.62 24.62 -15.71
CA ILE A 109 13.90 23.94 -15.59
C ILE A 109 14.12 23.21 -16.90
N ASN A 110 14.95 23.82 -17.74
CA ASN A 110 15.47 23.18 -18.92
C ASN A 110 16.81 22.56 -18.52
N THR A 111 16.89 21.24 -18.48
CA THR A 111 18.19 20.56 -18.41
C THR A 111 18.63 20.20 -19.84
N ASN A 112 19.75 19.52 -20.00
CA ASN A 112 20.22 19.11 -21.34
C ASN A 112 19.17 18.26 -22.08
N ASP A 113 18.32 17.54 -21.33
CA ASP A 113 17.44 16.49 -21.84
C ASP A 113 15.96 16.66 -21.45
N SER A 114 15.59 17.70 -20.70
CA SER A 114 14.20 17.92 -20.25
C SER A 114 13.75 19.38 -20.31
N PHE A 115 12.48 19.61 -20.65
CA PHE A 115 11.85 20.94 -20.73
C PHE A 115 10.59 20.98 -19.86
N HIS A 116 10.78 21.15 -18.55
CA HIS A 116 9.67 21.11 -17.59
C HIS A 116 9.21 22.51 -17.21
N ARG A 117 7.89 22.67 -17.07
CA ARG A 117 7.25 23.88 -16.56
C ARG A 117 6.38 23.53 -15.36
N TYR A 118 6.66 24.17 -14.24
CA TYR A 118 5.98 23.94 -12.97
C TYR A 118 5.01 25.08 -12.69
N ASP A 119 3.76 24.76 -12.37
CA ASP A 119 2.69 25.76 -12.22
C ASP A 119 2.98 26.70 -11.04
N VAL A 120 2.93 26.20 -9.80
CA VAL A 120 3.23 26.98 -8.60
C VAL A 120 4.15 26.21 -7.67
N ILE A 121 5.19 26.88 -7.15
CA ILE A 121 6.12 26.30 -6.18
C ILE A 121 6.22 27.21 -4.97
N ILE A 122 6.12 26.61 -3.79
CA ILE A 122 6.36 27.26 -2.51
C ILE A 122 7.83 27.06 -2.11
N LEU A 123 8.51 28.17 -1.84
CA LEU A 123 9.88 28.20 -1.36
C LEU A 123 9.93 28.48 0.15
N LEU A 124 10.72 27.71 0.89
CA LEU A 124 11.13 28.03 2.25
C LEU A 124 12.62 28.37 2.27
N ASN A 125 12.96 29.60 2.64
CA ASN A 125 14.32 30.14 2.55
C ASN A 125 14.97 29.89 1.17
N GLY A 126 14.20 30.06 0.10
CA GLY A 126 14.65 29.85 -1.27
C GLY A 126 14.72 28.39 -1.73
N LEU A 127 14.50 27.40 -0.85
CA LEU A 127 14.40 25.99 -1.22
C LEU A 127 12.97 25.62 -1.63
N PRO A 128 12.77 24.92 -2.76
CA PRO A 128 11.46 24.45 -3.20
C PRO A 128 11.02 23.24 -2.37
N LEU A 129 9.96 23.40 -1.57
CA LEU A 129 9.49 22.33 -0.68
C LEU A 129 8.10 21.79 -1.02
N ALA A 130 7.25 22.58 -1.66
CA ALA A 130 5.96 22.12 -2.15
C ALA A 130 5.72 22.58 -3.59
N GLN A 131 5.32 21.63 -4.43
CA GLN A 131 4.90 21.88 -5.80
C GLN A 131 3.39 21.69 -5.90
N ILE A 132 2.73 22.65 -6.53
CA ILE A 132 1.29 22.66 -6.72
C ILE A 132 1.02 22.65 -8.22
N GLU A 133 0.37 21.59 -8.70
CA GLU A 133 -0.09 21.47 -10.08
C GLU A 133 -1.60 21.75 -10.15
N LEU A 134 -1.98 22.63 -11.07
CA LEU A 134 -3.35 23.07 -11.22
C LEU A 134 -3.94 22.54 -12.52
N LYS A 135 -5.25 22.28 -12.50
CA LYS A 135 -6.00 21.88 -13.70
C LYS A 135 -7.30 22.65 -13.80
N THR A 136 -7.89 22.67 -15.00
CA THR A 136 -9.25 23.17 -15.20
C THR A 136 -10.26 22.30 -14.44
N LEU A 137 -11.43 22.87 -14.12
CA LEU A 137 -12.45 22.25 -13.25
C LEU A 137 -12.90 20.85 -13.70
N GLU A 138 -12.83 20.56 -15.00
CA GLU A 138 -13.32 19.32 -15.61
C GLU A 138 -12.26 18.20 -15.57
N ILE A 139 -10.99 18.55 -15.41
CA ILE A 139 -9.90 17.58 -15.40
C ILE A 139 -9.77 16.99 -13.99
N SER A 140 -9.67 15.65 -13.92
CA SER A 140 -9.40 14.93 -12.69
C SER A 140 -8.00 15.28 -12.14
N PRO A 141 -7.85 15.58 -10.84
CA PRO A 141 -6.54 15.80 -10.21
C PRO A 141 -5.56 14.63 -10.37
N ARG A 142 -6.04 13.39 -10.62
CA ARG A 142 -5.17 12.24 -10.96
C ARG A 142 -4.29 12.51 -12.18
N ARG A 143 -4.75 13.31 -13.14
CA ARG A 143 -3.96 13.69 -14.32
C ARG A 143 -2.74 14.54 -13.96
N ALA A 144 -2.90 15.47 -13.03
CA ALA A 144 -1.77 16.25 -12.51
C ALA A 144 -0.75 15.34 -11.79
N MET A 145 -1.21 14.30 -11.10
CA MET A 145 -0.31 13.31 -10.49
C MET A 145 0.48 12.53 -11.54
N GLN A 146 -0.16 12.09 -12.61
CA GLN A 146 0.53 11.42 -13.72
C GLN A 146 1.58 12.34 -14.35
N GLN A 147 1.27 13.62 -14.55
CA GLN A 147 2.22 14.60 -15.08
C GLN A 147 3.45 14.72 -14.18
N ILE A 148 3.27 14.79 -12.86
CA ILE A 148 4.38 14.82 -11.90
C ILE A 148 5.25 13.57 -12.03
N ILE A 149 4.64 12.39 -12.14
CA ILE A 149 5.35 11.12 -12.28
C ILE A 149 6.14 11.09 -13.60
N ASN A 150 5.53 11.51 -14.70
CA ASN A 150 6.21 11.61 -16.00
C ASN A 150 7.43 12.53 -15.88
N TYR A 151 7.28 13.74 -15.32
CA TYR A 151 8.41 14.65 -15.13
C TYR A 151 9.50 14.05 -14.23
N LYS A 152 9.16 13.23 -13.24
CA LYS A 152 10.16 12.53 -12.41
C LYS A 152 10.84 11.37 -13.11
N ASN A 153 10.18 10.75 -14.10
CA ASN A 153 10.72 9.66 -14.88
C ASN A 153 11.55 10.16 -16.07
N ASP A 154 11.33 11.39 -16.54
CA ASP A 154 12.12 11.98 -17.62
C ASP A 154 13.60 12.07 -17.26
N ALA A 155 14.44 11.71 -18.23
CA ALA A 155 15.90 11.79 -18.14
C ALA A 155 16.34 13.22 -17.83
N GLY A 156 17.23 13.36 -16.86
CA GLY A 156 17.77 14.68 -16.49
C GLY A 156 16.77 15.65 -15.90
N ASN A 157 15.62 15.19 -15.40
CA ASN A 157 14.62 16.04 -14.76
C ASN A 157 15.20 16.95 -13.64
N GLY A 158 14.49 18.05 -13.38
CA GLY A 158 14.88 19.01 -12.35
C GLY A 158 14.97 18.41 -10.94
N TYR A 159 14.15 17.41 -10.61
CA TYR A 159 14.09 16.83 -9.26
C TYR A 159 15.36 16.10 -8.82
N THR A 160 16.22 15.70 -9.75
CA THR A 160 17.44 14.93 -9.44
C THR A 160 18.71 15.78 -9.49
N LYS A 161 18.72 16.82 -10.32
CA LYS A 161 19.93 17.62 -10.64
C LYS A 161 19.86 19.08 -10.19
N THR A 162 18.81 19.49 -9.48
CA THR A 162 18.63 20.87 -9.04
C THR A 162 18.08 20.95 -7.61
N LEU A 163 17.86 22.18 -7.13
CA LEU A 163 17.20 22.42 -5.84
C LEU A 163 15.80 21.79 -5.74
N LEU A 164 15.13 21.43 -6.84
CA LEU A 164 13.86 20.68 -6.81
C LEU A 164 13.97 19.31 -6.12
N SER A 165 15.19 18.78 -5.94
CA SER A 165 15.44 17.60 -5.10
C SER A 165 14.94 17.74 -3.65
N PHE A 166 14.71 18.97 -3.18
CA PHE A 166 14.14 19.25 -1.87
C PHE A 166 12.62 19.26 -1.81
N ILE A 167 11.90 19.06 -2.93
CA ILE A 167 10.44 18.97 -2.89
C ILE A 167 10.03 17.84 -1.94
N GLN A 168 9.23 18.19 -0.94
CA GLN A 168 8.71 17.26 0.07
C GLN A 168 7.27 16.84 -0.25
N LEU A 169 6.49 17.77 -0.81
CA LEU A 169 5.06 17.64 -0.97
C LEU A 169 4.62 18.01 -2.38
N PHE A 170 3.76 17.18 -2.96
CA PHE A 170 2.98 17.51 -4.14
C PHE A 170 1.54 17.78 -3.74
N ILE A 171 0.97 18.85 -4.28
CA ILE A 171 -0.44 19.20 -4.16
C ILE A 171 -1.00 19.29 -5.56
N VAL A 172 -2.15 18.69 -5.80
CA VAL A 172 -2.82 18.73 -7.09
C VAL A 172 -4.25 19.20 -6.89
N SER A 173 -4.69 20.16 -7.70
CA SER A 173 -6.03 20.70 -7.55
C SER A 173 -6.63 21.15 -8.88
N ASN A 174 -7.94 20.95 -9.01
CA ASN A 174 -8.75 21.58 -10.03
C ASN A 174 -9.70 22.64 -9.43
N ARG A 175 -9.29 23.28 -8.32
CA ARG A 175 -10.07 24.21 -7.47
C ARG A 175 -11.15 23.56 -6.62
N THR A 176 -11.95 22.65 -7.17
CA THR A 176 -13.05 21.99 -6.43
C THR A 176 -12.57 20.79 -5.64
N ASN A 177 -11.52 20.11 -6.11
CA ASN A 177 -10.97 18.93 -5.48
C ASN A 177 -9.44 19.01 -5.37
N THR A 178 -8.95 19.05 -4.14
CA THR A 178 -7.53 19.16 -3.81
C THR A 178 -7.04 17.89 -3.15
N TRP A 179 -5.95 17.35 -3.67
CA TRP A 179 -5.26 16.18 -3.13
C TRP A 179 -3.79 16.52 -2.86
N TYR A 180 -3.17 15.77 -1.96
CA TYR A 180 -1.74 15.91 -1.67
C TYR A 180 -1.09 14.56 -1.37
N PHE A 181 0.21 14.48 -1.64
CA PHE A 181 1.02 13.28 -1.36
C PHE A 181 2.50 13.64 -1.19
N ALA A 182 3.23 12.81 -0.45
CA ALA A 182 4.66 13.03 -0.21
C ALA A 182 5.51 12.63 -1.42
N ASN A 183 6.55 13.41 -1.72
CA ASN A 183 7.56 13.07 -2.72
C ASN A 183 8.42 11.89 -2.24
N ASN A 184 8.87 11.06 -3.17
CA ASN A 184 9.64 9.84 -2.94
C ASN A 184 10.50 9.47 -4.18
N ASP A 185 11.36 8.47 -4.06
CA ASP A 185 12.09 7.90 -5.21
C ASP A 185 11.13 7.12 -6.14
N ASN A 186 11.45 7.04 -7.44
CA ASN A 186 10.56 6.44 -8.47
C ASN A 186 10.17 4.98 -8.19
N LYS A 187 11.02 4.22 -7.49
CA LYS A 187 10.70 2.86 -7.01
C LYS A 187 9.45 2.77 -6.11
N HIS A 188 9.03 3.90 -5.54
CA HIS A 188 7.82 4.02 -4.73
C HIS A 188 6.63 4.62 -5.51
N PHE A 189 6.84 4.98 -6.77
CA PHE A 189 5.85 5.47 -7.74
C PHE A 189 5.75 4.48 -8.92
N SER A 190 5.48 3.20 -8.68
CA SER A 190 5.27 2.24 -9.78
C SER A 190 3.85 2.34 -10.32
N PHE A 191 3.72 2.89 -11.53
CA PHE A 191 2.46 3.03 -12.27
C PHE A 191 2.29 1.91 -13.29
N ASP A 192 2.38 0.67 -12.81
CA ASP A 192 2.20 -0.51 -13.66
C ASP A 192 0.79 -1.08 -13.50
N ALA A 193 0.52 -2.19 -14.18
CA ALA A 193 -0.68 -3.02 -14.03
C ALA A 193 -1.01 -3.44 -12.57
N ASP A 194 -0.17 -3.05 -11.61
CA ASP A 194 -0.28 -3.25 -10.17
C ASP A 194 -0.83 -2.04 -9.37
N GLU A 195 -0.90 -0.82 -9.93
CA GLU A 195 -1.39 0.41 -9.28
C GLU A 195 -0.92 0.61 -7.82
N ARG A 196 0.38 0.41 -7.56
CA ARG A 196 0.95 0.63 -6.22
C ARG A 196 1.21 2.12 -6.01
N PHE A 197 0.15 2.88 -5.74
CA PHE A 197 0.31 4.28 -5.34
C PHE A 197 0.94 4.40 -3.95
N LEU A 198 1.78 5.42 -3.77
CA LEU A 198 1.92 6.08 -2.47
C LEU A 198 0.55 6.62 -2.06
N PRO A 199 0.20 6.58 -0.77
CA PRO A 199 -1.11 7.02 -0.33
C PRO A 199 -1.31 8.52 -0.64
N ILE A 200 -2.33 8.80 -1.44
CA ILE A 200 -2.78 10.14 -1.83
C ILE A 200 -3.92 10.53 -0.87
N TYR A 201 -3.93 11.78 -0.43
CA TYR A 201 -4.83 12.23 0.63
C TYR A 201 -5.67 13.43 0.21
N GLN A 202 -6.90 13.46 0.70
CA GLN A 202 -7.69 14.68 0.86
C GLN A 202 -7.56 15.17 2.30
N TYR A 203 -7.45 16.48 2.49
CA TYR A 203 -7.42 17.07 3.82
C TYR A 203 -8.80 17.02 4.47
N ALA A 204 -8.83 17.10 5.80
CA ALA A 204 -10.06 17.09 6.57
C ALA A 204 -9.90 17.93 7.84
N ASN A 205 -11.02 18.28 8.47
CA ASN A 205 -11.05 18.92 9.78
C ASN A 205 -11.02 17.90 10.94
N LYS A 206 -11.01 18.40 12.19
CA LYS A 206 -11.04 17.60 13.44
C LYS A 206 -12.22 16.63 13.55
N LYS A 207 -13.28 16.80 12.74
CA LYS A 207 -14.46 15.92 12.68
C LYS A 207 -14.46 15.02 11.44
N ASN A 208 -13.29 14.79 10.85
CA ASN A 208 -13.10 13.97 9.65
C ASN A 208 -13.84 14.46 8.39
N LYS A 209 -14.47 15.65 8.41
CA LYS A 209 -15.14 16.23 7.23
C LYS A 209 -14.08 16.76 6.26
N LYS A 210 -14.18 16.34 5.00
CA LYS A 210 -13.25 16.71 3.93
C LYS A 210 -13.23 18.20 3.65
N ILE A 211 -12.03 18.74 3.42
CA ILE A 211 -11.75 20.09 2.95
C ILE A 211 -11.03 19.94 1.60
N VAL A 212 -11.80 20.04 0.52
CA VAL A 212 -11.32 19.72 -0.84
C VAL A 212 -11.24 20.95 -1.75
N ASN A 213 -11.97 22.02 -1.41
CA ASN A 213 -11.86 23.28 -2.12
C ASN A 213 -10.47 23.90 -1.90
N LEU A 214 -9.84 24.40 -2.96
CA LEU A 214 -8.47 24.92 -2.92
C LEU A 214 -8.30 26.08 -1.93
N ASP A 215 -9.26 26.99 -1.83
CA ASP A 215 -9.13 28.16 -0.96
C ASP A 215 -9.23 27.76 0.52
N GLU A 216 -10.22 26.92 0.86
CA GLU A 216 -10.38 26.37 2.22
C GLU A 216 -9.20 25.48 2.61
N PHE A 217 -8.70 24.67 1.68
CA PHE A 217 -7.49 23.88 1.87
C PHE A 217 -6.29 24.77 2.13
N SER A 218 -6.15 25.89 1.41
CA SER A 218 -5.05 26.82 1.59
C SER A 218 -5.04 27.42 2.99
N ASP A 219 -6.20 27.83 3.50
CA ASP A 219 -6.33 28.35 4.87
C ASP A 219 -5.96 27.29 5.92
N ALA A 220 -6.43 26.05 5.71
CA ALA A 220 -6.27 24.97 6.68
C ALA A 220 -4.89 24.29 6.66
N PHE A 221 -4.21 24.25 5.51
CA PHE A 221 -2.98 23.48 5.29
C PHE A 221 -1.78 24.36 4.92
N LEU A 222 -1.98 25.38 4.09
CA LEU A 222 -0.91 26.21 3.52
C LEU A 222 -0.65 27.50 4.29
N SER A 223 -1.25 27.70 5.47
CA SER A 223 -0.75 28.77 6.34
C SER A 223 0.70 28.48 6.76
N LYS A 224 1.56 29.50 6.78
CA LYS A 224 3.03 29.34 6.89
C LYS A 224 3.48 28.39 7.99
N CYS A 225 3.00 28.62 9.21
CA CYS A 225 3.30 27.77 10.35
C CYS A 225 2.79 26.34 10.16
N LYS A 226 1.58 26.19 9.60
CA LYS A 226 0.97 24.88 9.40
C LYS A 226 1.71 24.08 8.35
N LEU A 227 2.13 24.68 7.23
CA LEU A 227 2.94 23.99 6.23
C LEU A 227 4.28 23.53 6.82
N GLY A 228 4.95 24.39 7.59
CA GLY A 228 6.18 24.02 8.30
C GLY A 228 5.97 22.86 9.29
N GLU A 229 4.85 22.88 10.02
CA GLU A 229 4.46 21.80 10.93
C GLU A 229 4.15 20.50 10.18
N MET A 230 3.44 20.55 9.05
CA MET A 230 3.17 19.38 8.21
C MET A 230 4.47 18.72 7.77
N ILE A 231 5.41 19.49 7.23
CA ILE A 231 6.68 18.95 6.73
C ILE A 231 7.59 18.48 7.87
N ASN A 232 7.67 19.20 8.99
CA ASN A 232 8.58 18.86 10.09
C ASN A 232 8.04 17.78 11.02
N HIS A 233 6.80 17.95 11.48
CA HIS A 233 6.20 17.12 12.52
C HIS A 233 5.39 15.97 11.94
N TYR A 234 4.67 16.15 10.85
CA TYR A 234 3.71 15.15 10.39
C TYR A 234 4.16 14.34 9.18
N MET A 235 5.27 14.71 8.54
CA MET A 235 5.94 13.89 7.54
C MET A 235 6.96 12.98 8.22
N VAL A 236 6.71 11.67 8.19
CA VAL A 236 7.53 10.64 8.81
C VAL A 236 8.51 10.08 7.77
N LEU A 237 9.79 10.02 8.14
CA LEU A 237 10.84 9.37 7.36
C LEU A 237 10.93 7.90 7.81
N VAL A 238 10.50 6.98 6.95
CA VAL A 238 10.52 5.53 7.22
C VAL A 238 11.88 4.97 6.78
N GLN A 239 12.70 4.59 7.75
CA GLN A 239 14.11 4.29 7.52
C GLN A 239 14.33 2.94 6.82
N SER A 240 13.53 1.89 7.10
CA SER A 240 13.66 0.59 6.41
C SER A 240 13.37 0.66 4.94
N GLU A 241 12.38 1.45 4.56
CA GLU A 241 11.93 1.55 3.17
C GLU A 241 12.59 2.71 2.43
N GLN A 242 13.29 3.61 3.13
CA GLN A 242 13.84 4.86 2.59
C GLN A 242 12.76 5.70 1.88
N LYS A 243 11.60 5.87 2.56
CA LYS A 243 10.44 6.58 2.01
C LYS A 243 9.90 7.64 2.97
N LEU A 244 9.29 8.67 2.40
CA LEU A 244 8.57 9.73 3.10
C LEU A 244 7.09 9.36 3.16
N MET A 245 6.51 9.43 4.36
CA MET A 245 5.09 9.17 4.59
C MET A 245 4.44 10.36 5.28
N MET A 246 3.41 10.93 4.66
CA MET A 246 2.62 11.98 5.28
C MET A 246 1.55 11.36 6.19
N MET A 247 1.45 11.82 7.44
CA MET A 247 0.35 11.46 8.31
C MET A 247 -0.99 11.97 7.76
N ARG A 248 -2.04 11.19 7.96
CA ARG A 248 -3.41 11.52 7.58
C ARG A 248 -4.01 12.56 8.55
N PRO A 249 -5.00 13.36 8.14
CA PRO A 249 -5.57 14.42 8.99
C PRO A 249 -6.01 13.95 10.38
N TYR A 250 -6.73 12.82 10.48
CA TYR A 250 -7.16 12.27 11.77
C TYR A 250 -6.00 11.85 12.68
N GLN A 251 -4.87 11.42 12.10
CA GLN A 251 -3.66 11.08 12.85
C GLN A 251 -3.02 12.34 13.41
N ILE A 252 -2.96 13.40 12.60
CA ILE A 252 -2.46 14.73 12.98
C ILE A 252 -3.29 15.27 14.16
N TYR A 253 -4.62 15.29 14.04
CA TYR A 253 -5.50 15.78 15.10
C TYR A 253 -5.47 14.92 16.37
N ALA A 254 -5.22 13.61 16.26
CA ALA A 254 -5.00 12.77 17.44
C ALA A 254 -3.71 13.17 18.19
N VAL A 255 -2.61 13.44 17.47
CA VAL A 255 -1.37 13.93 18.07
C VAL A 255 -1.58 15.31 18.70
N GLU A 256 -2.23 16.22 17.99
CA GLU A 256 -2.57 17.56 18.51
C GLU A 256 -3.41 17.47 19.78
N ALA A 257 -4.44 16.61 19.81
CA ALA A 257 -5.30 16.45 20.97
C ALA A 257 -4.57 15.88 22.20
N ILE A 258 -3.60 14.98 22.00
CA ILE A 258 -2.71 14.50 23.08
C ILE A 258 -1.85 15.64 23.59
N LYS A 259 -1.22 16.40 22.70
CA LYS A 259 -0.36 17.53 23.07
C LYS A 259 -1.16 18.61 23.81
N GLU A 260 -2.32 19.02 23.29
CA GLU A 260 -3.24 19.95 23.97
C GLU A 260 -3.64 19.42 25.36
N CYS A 261 -3.91 18.12 25.51
CA CYS A 261 -4.24 17.52 26.81
C CYS A 261 -3.07 17.57 27.82
N ILE A 262 -1.84 17.42 27.33
CA ILE A 262 -0.62 17.57 28.14
C ILE A 262 -0.41 19.04 28.51
N ASP A 263 -0.42 19.94 27.53
CA ASP A 263 -0.17 21.38 27.74
C ASP A 263 -1.17 21.99 28.73
N ASP A 264 -2.45 21.62 28.61
CA ASP A 264 -3.53 22.08 29.50
C ASP A 264 -3.65 21.27 30.81
N ASN A 265 -2.84 20.22 30.98
CA ASN A 265 -2.88 19.29 32.12
C ASN A 265 -4.29 18.71 32.39
N ARG A 266 -5.00 18.28 31.33
CA ARG A 266 -6.39 17.75 31.37
C ARG A 266 -6.51 16.29 31.80
N GLY A 267 -5.46 15.71 32.36
CA GLY A 267 -5.44 14.31 32.82
C GLY A 267 -5.07 13.31 31.73
N ASN A 268 -5.69 12.13 31.77
CA ASN A 268 -5.47 11.03 30.83
C ASN A 268 -6.41 11.14 29.62
N GLY A 269 -6.16 10.37 28.57
CA GLY A 269 -7.09 10.29 27.44
C GLY A 269 -6.90 9.05 26.56
N TYR A 270 -7.83 8.80 25.65
CA TYR A 270 -7.68 7.76 24.63
C TYR A 270 -8.06 8.27 23.24
N ILE A 271 -7.48 7.63 22.23
CA ILE A 271 -7.71 7.84 20.81
C ILE A 271 -8.41 6.61 20.25
N TRP A 272 -9.62 6.81 19.73
CA TRP A 272 -10.40 5.74 19.09
C TRP A 272 -10.19 5.77 17.58
N HIS A 273 -9.21 5.03 17.10
CA HIS A 273 -8.88 4.96 15.67
C HIS A 273 -9.01 3.53 15.17
N THR A 274 -9.87 3.28 14.19
CA THR A 274 -10.19 1.93 13.73
C THR A 274 -8.96 1.08 13.35
N THR A 275 -9.10 -0.23 13.39
CA THR A 275 -8.02 -1.17 13.07
C THR A 275 -7.54 -1.01 11.62
N GLY A 276 -6.25 -0.70 11.42
CA GLY A 276 -5.67 -0.42 10.10
C GLY A 276 -5.58 1.04 9.69
N SER A 277 -6.04 1.95 10.54
CA SER A 277 -5.93 3.40 10.32
C SER A 277 -4.50 3.95 10.55
N GLY A 278 -3.55 3.12 11.02
CA GLY A 278 -2.18 3.54 11.32
C GLY A 278 -1.97 4.05 12.75
N LYS A 279 -2.64 3.44 13.74
CA LYS A 279 -2.49 3.75 15.18
C LYS A 279 -1.04 3.72 15.65
N THR A 280 -0.32 2.64 15.36
CA THR A 280 1.07 2.43 15.77
C THR A 280 2.00 3.54 15.29
N LEU A 281 1.84 3.99 14.03
CA LEU A 281 2.59 5.13 13.50
C LEU A 281 2.23 6.42 14.24
N THR A 282 0.94 6.64 14.50
CA THR A 282 0.41 7.84 15.14
C THR A 282 0.89 7.95 16.60
N SER A 283 0.79 6.86 17.35
CA SER A 283 1.17 6.77 18.77
C SER A 283 2.68 6.88 18.94
N PHE A 284 3.45 6.23 18.07
CA PHE A 284 4.90 6.40 18.03
C PHE A 284 5.28 7.85 17.70
N ARG A 285 4.67 8.45 16.66
CA ARG A 285 4.99 9.82 16.27
C ARG A 285 4.64 10.83 17.37
N ALA A 286 3.48 10.67 18.02
CA ALA A 286 3.12 11.44 19.22
C ALA A 286 4.23 11.38 20.27
N SER A 287 4.72 10.17 20.57
CA SER A 287 5.79 9.94 21.55
C SER A 287 7.08 10.69 21.18
N THR A 288 7.47 10.67 19.91
CA THR A 288 8.69 11.36 19.44
C THR A 288 8.57 12.88 19.47
N LEU A 289 7.39 13.43 19.20
CA LEU A 289 7.17 14.89 19.22
C LEU A 289 7.20 15.47 20.63
N LEU A 290 6.81 14.68 21.64
CA LEU A 290 6.91 15.03 23.05
C LEU A 290 8.35 15.04 23.59
N LYS A 291 9.32 14.53 22.83
CA LYS A 291 10.74 14.51 23.24
C LYS A 291 11.28 15.92 23.51
N ASN A 292 10.84 16.91 22.76
CA ASN A 292 11.31 18.30 22.91
C ASN A 292 10.62 19.06 24.06
N ASP A 293 9.61 18.50 24.73
CA ASP A 293 8.91 19.20 25.82
C ASP A 293 9.70 19.12 27.13
N GLU A 294 10.21 20.26 27.60
CA GLU A 294 11.01 20.36 28.83
C GLU A 294 10.22 20.03 30.10
N ASN A 295 8.89 20.13 30.08
CA ASN A 295 8.03 19.81 31.23
C ASN A 295 7.86 18.30 31.44
N ILE A 296 8.23 17.48 30.45
CA ILE A 296 8.12 16.02 30.50
C ILE A 296 9.50 15.44 30.79
N LYS A 297 9.60 14.63 31.86
CA LYS A 297 10.84 13.96 32.24
C LYS A 297 11.16 12.79 31.30
N LYS A 298 10.16 11.94 31.05
CA LYS A 298 10.27 10.74 30.21
C LYS A 298 8.96 10.49 29.47
N VAL A 299 9.07 9.98 28.25
CA VAL A 299 7.95 9.48 27.44
C VAL A 299 8.15 7.99 27.21
N LEU A 300 7.23 7.17 27.69
CA LEU A 300 7.25 5.73 27.48
C LEU A 300 6.22 5.37 26.41
N PHE A 301 6.71 4.89 25.28
CA PHE A 301 5.88 4.27 24.26
C PHE A 301 5.78 2.77 24.58
N VAL A 302 4.60 2.36 25.03
CA VAL A 302 4.33 1.02 25.54
C VAL A 302 3.52 0.24 24.51
N VAL A 303 4.11 -0.85 24.05
CA VAL A 303 3.56 -1.70 22.99
C VAL A 303 3.34 -3.12 23.50
N ASP A 304 2.37 -3.83 22.91
CA ASP A 304 2.25 -5.27 23.12
C ASP A 304 3.15 -6.03 22.13
N ARG A 305 4.07 -6.87 22.65
CA ARG A 305 5.06 -7.65 21.88
C ARG A 305 4.41 -8.47 20.75
N LYS A 306 3.15 -8.88 20.93
CA LYS A 306 2.42 -9.75 19.98
C LYS A 306 1.85 -9.00 18.79
N ASP A 307 1.53 -7.72 18.95
CA ASP A 307 1.00 -6.88 17.85
C ASP A 307 2.10 -6.27 16.98
N LEU A 308 3.34 -6.34 17.47
CA LEU A 308 4.53 -5.95 16.71
C LEU A 308 4.88 -7.05 15.70
N ASP A 309 4.52 -6.84 14.45
CA ASP A 309 5.10 -7.59 13.34
C ASP A 309 6.60 -7.27 13.17
N ARG A 310 7.32 -8.11 12.42
CA ARG A 310 8.77 -7.97 12.23
C ARG A 310 9.17 -6.58 11.74
N GLN A 311 8.40 -6.02 10.80
CA GLN A 311 8.68 -4.71 10.20
C GLN A 311 8.58 -3.59 11.24
N THR A 312 7.55 -3.63 12.09
CA THR A 312 7.36 -2.64 13.16
C THR A 312 8.49 -2.73 14.20
N ARG A 313 8.97 -3.94 14.51
CA ARG A 313 10.14 -4.14 15.38
C ARG A 313 11.41 -3.54 14.78
N GLU A 314 11.66 -3.79 13.50
CA GLU A 314 12.83 -3.25 12.78
C GLU A 314 12.82 -1.72 12.74
N GLU A 315 11.67 -1.10 12.50
CA GLU A 315 11.53 0.37 12.54
C GLU A 315 11.83 0.93 13.93
N PHE A 316 11.29 0.34 14.99
CA PHE A 316 11.56 0.80 16.35
C PHE A 316 13.02 0.58 16.76
N ASN A 317 13.63 -0.55 16.38
CA ASN A 317 15.04 -0.80 16.66
C ASN A 317 15.98 0.14 15.86
N LYS A 318 15.57 0.64 14.69
CA LYS A 318 16.33 1.68 13.97
C LYS A 318 16.21 3.05 14.61
N PHE A 319 15.06 3.36 15.24
CA PHE A 319 14.90 4.60 16.00
C PHE A 319 15.64 4.57 17.33
N GLN A 320 15.60 3.43 18.02
CA GLN A 320 16.32 3.19 19.26
C GLN A 320 16.78 1.74 19.29
N GLU A 321 18.09 1.55 19.17
CA GLU A 321 18.69 0.21 19.15
C GLU A 321 18.25 -0.61 20.37
N ASN A 322 17.90 -1.87 20.12
CA ASN A 322 17.56 -2.84 21.16
C ASN A 322 16.40 -2.38 22.08
N CYS A 323 15.41 -1.67 21.55
CA CYS A 323 14.24 -1.27 22.33
C CYS A 323 13.13 -2.34 22.32
N VAL A 324 13.03 -3.13 21.24
CA VAL A 324 12.12 -4.27 21.12
C VAL A 324 12.94 -5.57 20.98
N GLU A 325 13.68 -5.94 22.03
CA GLU A 325 14.44 -7.20 22.08
C GLU A 325 13.56 -8.42 22.42
N GLU A 326 13.95 -9.60 21.91
CA GLU A 326 13.33 -10.89 22.20
C GLU A 326 13.53 -11.37 23.66
N ASN A 327 14.57 -10.87 24.31
CA ASN A 327 14.97 -11.27 25.65
C ASN A 327 14.17 -10.50 26.74
N THR A 328 14.04 -11.10 27.92
CA THR A 328 13.34 -10.53 29.08
C THR A 328 14.20 -9.55 29.88
N ASN A 329 15.25 -8.97 29.27
CA ASN A 329 16.20 -8.12 29.98
C ASN A 329 15.55 -6.80 30.44
N THR A 330 15.01 -6.83 31.66
CA THR A 330 14.36 -5.70 32.31
C THR A 330 15.39 -4.68 32.82
N HIS A 331 16.65 -5.10 33.02
CA HIS A 331 17.74 -4.22 33.45
C HIS A 331 17.99 -3.09 32.45
N ALA A 332 18.03 -3.42 31.15
CA ALA A 332 18.26 -2.43 30.09
C ALA A 332 17.15 -1.35 30.05
N LEU A 333 15.90 -1.71 30.36
CA LEU A 333 14.80 -0.75 30.50
C LEU A 333 15.06 0.20 31.69
N VAL A 334 15.47 -0.35 32.83
CA VAL A 334 15.75 0.43 34.05
C VAL A 334 16.92 1.39 33.82
N ASP A 335 18.00 0.95 33.17
CA ASP A 335 19.13 1.81 32.82
C ASP A 335 18.71 2.98 31.92
N LYS A 336 17.87 2.70 30.91
CA LYS A 336 17.33 3.73 30.00
C LYS A 336 16.42 4.73 30.74
N LEU A 337 15.60 4.25 31.69
CA LEU A 337 14.75 5.10 32.53
C LEU A 337 15.58 6.06 33.38
N LEU A 338 16.67 5.58 33.98
CA LEU A 338 17.56 6.38 34.83
C LEU A 338 18.52 7.29 34.04
N SER A 339 18.80 6.94 32.77
CA SER A 339 19.70 7.72 31.91
C SER A 339 19.21 9.17 31.73
N THR A 340 20.13 10.13 31.84
CA THR A 340 19.88 11.54 31.54
C THR A 340 20.16 11.90 30.08
N ASP A 341 20.59 10.94 29.26
CA ASP A 341 20.85 11.17 27.85
C ASP A 341 19.56 11.57 27.12
N TYR A 342 19.64 12.63 26.31
CA TYR A 342 18.56 13.08 25.46
C TYR A 342 18.06 11.96 24.53
N ALA A 343 18.95 11.08 24.06
CA ALA A 343 18.59 9.90 23.28
C ALA A 343 17.55 9.01 24.00
N ASN A 344 17.65 8.90 25.33
CA ASN A 344 16.82 8.05 26.18
C ASN A 344 15.62 8.77 26.82
N LYS A 345 15.23 9.95 26.31
CA LYS A 345 14.04 10.66 26.81
C LYS A 345 12.72 10.00 26.35
N VAL A 346 12.71 9.47 25.13
CA VAL A 346 11.64 8.60 24.62
C VAL A 346 12.14 7.16 24.72
N ILE A 347 11.34 6.28 25.31
CA ILE A 347 11.70 4.89 25.54
C ILE A 347 10.60 4.01 24.98
N VAL A 348 10.94 3.15 24.04
CA VAL A 348 10.05 2.08 23.57
C VAL A 348 10.22 0.87 24.48
N THR A 349 9.12 0.32 24.99
CA THR A 349 9.14 -0.88 25.84
C THR A 349 7.84 -1.68 25.75
N THR A 350 7.84 -2.88 26.32
CA THR A 350 6.62 -3.69 26.41
C THR A 350 5.94 -3.50 27.76
N ILE A 351 4.61 -3.66 27.78
CA ILE A 351 3.83 -3.56 29.02
C ILE A 351 4.33 -4.56 30.09
N GLN A 352 4.80 -5.74 29.67
CA GLN A 352 5.31 -6.77 30.58
C GLN A 352 6.65 -6.38 31.20
N LYS A 353 7.60 -5.83 30.42
CA LYS A 353 8.89 -5.36 30.95
C LYS A 353 8.68 -4.25 31.97
N LEU A 354 7.76 -3.33 31.67
CA LEU A 354 7.37 -2.28 32.60
C LEU A 354 6.73 -2.85 33.87
N GLY A 355 5.82 -3.82 33.75
CA GLY A 355 5.22 -4.51 34.90
C GLY A 355 6.25 -5.20 35.80
N LEU A 356 7.24 -5.88 35.21
CA LEU A 356 8.34 -6.51 35.94
C LEU A 356 9.27 -5.50 36.62
N ALA A 357 9.49 -4.33 36.02
CA ALA A 357 10.30 -3.27 36.60
C ALA A 357 9.64 -2.64 37.83
N LEU A 358 8.30 -2.63 37.87
CA LEU A 358 7.50 -2.06 38.95
C LEU A 358 7.04 -3.10 40.00
N ASP A 359 7.37 -4.38 39.81
CA ASP A 359 7.05 -5.45 40.77
C ASP A 359 8.01 -5.41 41.98
N GLY A 360 7.45 -5.21 43.19
CA GLY A 360 8.20 -5.21 44.44
C GLY A 360 8.79 -6.57 44.83
N LYS A 361 8.38 -7.66 44.18
CA LYS A 361 8.93 -9.01 44.39
C LYS A 361 10.09 -9.33 43.44
N ASN A 362 10.45 -8.40 42.56
CA ASN A 362 11.55 -8.61 41.63
C ASN A 362 12.88 -8.71 42.39
N LYS A 363 13.65 -9.78 42.14
CA LYS A 363 14.93 -10.07 42.84
C LYS A 363 15.98 -8.97 42.72
N ASN A 364 15.87 -8.11 41.70
CA ASN A 364 16.81 -7.04 41.43
C ASN A 364 16.37 -5.68 42.02
N ASN A 365 15.28 -5.64 42.80
CA ASN A 365 14.76 -4.43 43.47
C ASN A 365 14.58 -3.19 42.56
N TYR A 366 14.26 -3.39 41.28
CA TYR A 366 14.14 -2.29 40.31
C TYR A 366 13.19 -1.17 40.73
N LYS A 367 12.09 -1.52 41.41
CA LYS A 367 11.11 -0.57 41.94
C LYS A 367 11.76 0.45 42.90
N GLU A 368 12.68 0.02 43.75
CA GLU A 368 13.40 0.90 44.69
C GLU A 368 14.34 1.84 43.93
N VAL A 369 15.07 1.31 42.94
CA VAL A 369 16.01 2.09 42.12
C VAL A 369 15.27 3.18 41.32
N LEU A 370 14.09 2.85 40.76
CA LEU A 370 13.28 3.78 39.99
C LEU A 370 12.55 4.84 40.85
N SER A 371 12.60 4.76 42.18
CA SER A 371 11.87 5.67 43.08
C SER A 371 12.21 7.14 42.88
N VAL A 372 13.42 7.44 42.39
CA VAL A 372 13.86 8.79 42.01
C VAL A 372 13.00 9.43 40.91
N LEU A 373 12.27 8.62 40.13
CA LEU A 373 11.39 9.08 39.05
C LEU A 373 9.90 9.14 39.47
N SER A 374 9.53 8.67 40.66
CA SER A 374 8.12 8.53 41.08
C SER A 374 7.32 9.84 41.00
N ASN A 375 7.91 10.96 41.45
CA ASN A 375 7.26 12.27 41.46
C ASN A 375 7.49 13.09 40.18
N GLU A 376 8.23 12.55 39.22
CA GLU A 376 8.49 13.22 37.95
C GLU A 376 7.28 13.16 37.02
N ARG A 377 7.16 14.12 36.10
CA ARG A 377 6.10 14.09 35.08
C ARG A 377 6.48 13.14 33.95
N ILE A 378 5.82 11.98 33.92
CA ILE A 378 6.06 10.93 32.92
C ILE A 378 4.83 10.75 32.05
N VAL A 379 5.02 10.69 30.74
CA VAL A 379 3.93 10.41 29.79
C VAL A 379 4.04 8.98 29.31
N PHE A 380 2.93 8.25 29.37
CA PHE A 380 2.80 6.90 28.82
C PHE A 380 1.86 6.93 27.62
N ILE A 381 2.31 6.37 26.50
CA ILE A 381 1.48 6.20 25.29
C ILE A 381 1.41 4.70 25.00
N PHE A 382 0.19 4.15 25.08
CA PHE A 382 -0.08 2.73 24.88
C PHE A 382 -0.67 2.48 23.50
N ASP A 383 -0.09 1.55 22.75
CA ASP A 383 -0.70 1.05 21.51
C ASP A 383 -1.60 -0.17 21.80
N GLU A 384 -2.74 -0.26 21.10
CA GLU A 384 -3.77 -1.32 21.25
C GLU A 384 -4.23 -1.59 22.71
N CYS A 385 -4.66 -0.54 23.42
CA CYS A 385 -4.87 -0.55 24.87
C CYS A 385 -6.19 -1.19 25.39
N HIS A 386 -6.69 -2.27 24.77
CA HIS A 386 -7.97 -2.92 25.11
C HIS A 386 -7.83 -4.32 25.76
N ARG A 387 -6.62 -4.69 26.23
CA ARG A 387 -6.30 -6.06 26.69
C ARG A 387 -6.44 -6.26 28.20
N SER A 388 -6.64 -7.52 28.60
CA SER A 388 -6.82 -7.97 30.00
C SER A 388 -5.64 -7.59 30.92
N GLN A 389 -4.41 -7.53 30.38
CA GLN A 389 -3.19 -7.15 31.09
C GLN A 389 -3.13 -5.67 31.46
N PHE A 390 -3.94 -4.83 30.81
CA PHE A 390 -3.92 -3.40 31.04
C PHE A 390 -4.34 -3.08 32.48
N GLY A 391 -5.38 -3.73 33.00
CA GLY A 391 -5.96 -3.37 34.30
C GLY A 391 -4.99 -3.44 35.49
N LYS A 392 -4.17 -4.50 35.59
CA LYS A 392 -3.21 -4.65 36.71
C LYS A 392 -1.98 -3.76 36.53
N ASN A 393 -1.39 -3.76 35.34
CA ASN A 393 -0.19 -2.97 35.07
C ASN A 393 -0.49 -1.46 35.12
N HIS A 394 -1.67 -1.03 34.67
CA HIS A 394 -2.13 0.36 34.76
C HIS A 394 -2.19 0.85 36.21
N ASN A 395 -2.77 0.05 37.12
CA ASN A 395 -2.84 0.40 38.53
C ASN A 395 -1.42 0.54 39.12
N SER A 396 -0.53 -0.43 38.85
CA SER A 396 0.87 -0.36 39.30
C SER A 396 1.60 0.88 38.79
N ILE A 397 1.34 1.31 37.55
CA ILE A 397 1.92 2.53 36.96
C ILE A 397 1.39 3.77 37.67
N LYS A 398 0.07 3.90 37.85
CA LYS A 398 -0.54 5.06 38.53
C LYS A 398 -0.13 5.17 40.00
N GLU A 399 -0.01 4.04 40.69
CA GLU A 399 0.46 3.99 42.08
C GLU A 399 1.93 4.43 42.20
N PHE A 400 2.78 4.04 41.24
CA PHE A 400 4.21 4.37 41.30
C PHE A 400 4.54 5.76 40.74
N PHE A 401 3.80 6.22 39.73
CA PHE A 401 3.97 7.52 39.08
C PHE A 401 2.69 8.37 39.21
N PRO A 402 2.41 8.98 40.38
CA PRO A 402 1.19 9.75 40.61
C PRO A 402 1.02 10.96 39.68
N ASN A 403 2.12 11.54 39.20
CA ASN A 403 2.12 12.69 38.28
C ASN A 403 2.16 12.28 36.79
N SER A 404 1.87 11.01 36.48
CA SER A 404 1.89 10.53 35.10
C SER A 404 0.61 10.87 34.33
N GLN A 405 0.75 11.04 33.01
CA GLN A 405 -0.37 11.11 32.08
C GLN A 405 -0.33 9.91 31.13
N LEU A 406 -1.46 9.23 30.98
CA LEU A 406 -1.61 7.99 30.25
C LEU A 406 -2.52 8.22 29.04
N PHE A 407 -2.01 7.88 27.85
CA PHE A 407 -2.72 7.98 26.60
C PHE A 407 -2.84 6.63 25.92
N GLY A 408 -4.06 6.21 25.59
CA GLY A 408 -4.32 4.90 24.98
C GLY A 408 -4.78 5.02 23.54
N PHE A 409 -4.24 4.19 22.63
CA PHE A 409 -4.76 4.04 21.28
C PHE A 409 -5.51 2.72 21.16
N THR A 410 -6.74 2.73 20.64
CA THR A 410 -7.50 1.50 20.42
C THR A 410 -8.41 1.60 19.19
N GLY A 411 -8.52 0.50 18.44
CA GLY A 411 -9.53 0.38 17.37
C GLY A 411 -10.89 -0.08 17.86
N THR A 412 -10.93 -0.66 19.05
CA THR A 412 -12.12 -1.28 19.63
C THR A 412 -12.19 -0.89 21.10
N PRO A 413 -12.69 0.32 21.42
CA PRO A 413 -12.93 0.70 22.80
C PRO A 413 -13.86 -0.27 23.50
N ILE A 414 -13.66 -0.43 24.80
CA ILE A 414 -14.54 -1.17 25.70
C ILE A 414 -15.57 -0.17 26.22
N PHE A 415 -16.83 -0.43 25.92
CA PHE A 415 -18.02 0.28 26.37
C PHE A 415 -18.81 -0.60 27.36
N ASP A 416 -19.85 -0.06 27.98
CA ASP A 416 -20.68 -0.80 28.93
C ASP A 416 -21.31 -2.06 28.30
N GLU A 417 -21.67 -1.98 27.02
CA GLU A 417 -22.34 -3.07 26.27
C GLU A 417 -21.43 -4.27 25.97
N ASN A 418 -20.10 -4.07 25.91
CA ASN A 418 -19.14 -5.11 25.52
C ASN A 418 -18.12 -5.46 26.63
N ALA A 419 -18.22 -4.83 27.79
CA ALA A 419 -17.32 -5.05 28.91
C ALA A 419 -17.60 -6.40 29.59
N LYS A 420 -16.53 -7.18 29.84
CA LYS A 420 -16.59 -8.50 30.49
C LYS A 420 -15.94 -8.51 31.88
N SER A 421 -15.11 -7.51 32.20
CA SER A 421 -14.36 -7.38 33.45
C SER A 421 -15.08 -6.48 34.45
N ILE A 422 -15.29 -6.99 35.67
CA ILE A 422 -15.97 -6.29 36.77
C ILE A 422 -14.90 -5.70 37.73
N ALA A 423 -15.01 -4.41 38.06
CA ALA A 423 -14.43 -3.77 39.23
C ALA A 423 -15.43 -3.87 40.39
N ILE A 424 -14.94 -4.19 41.59
CA ILE A 424 -15.75 -4.20 42.81
C ILE A 424 -15.23 -3.05 43.69
N GLU A 425 -16.07 -2.04 43.91
CA GLU A 425 -15.83 -0.96 44.88
C GLU A 425 -16.94 -1.00 45.93
N GLY A 426 -16.63 -1.49 47.14
CA GLY A 426 -17.64 -1.66 48.19
C GLY A 426 -18.62 -2.80 47.88
N GLU A 427 -19.94 -2.50 47.88
CA GLU A 427 -21.01 -3.45 47.54
C GLU A 427 -21.40 -3.43 46.05
N ASP A 428 -20.87 -2.48 45.26
CA ASP A 428 -21.21 -2.29 43.85
C ASP A 428 -20.15 -2.87 42.91
N ALA A 429 -20.63 -3.61 41.90
CA ALA A 429 -19.84 -4.23 40.84
C ALA A 429 -20.07 -3.47 39.51
N THR A 430 -19.06 -2.76 39.01
CA THR A 430 -19.13 -2.00 37.75
C THR A 430 -18.18 -2.56 36.71
N TYR A 431 -18.58 -2.60 35.44
CA TYR A 431 -17.68 -3.08 34.38
C TYR A 431 -16.60 -2.03 34.07
N LYS A 432 -15.34 -2.44 33.83
CA LYS A 432 -14.27 -1.50 33.45
C LYS A 432 -14.32 -1.17 31.96
N THR A 433 -14.66 0.07 31.63
CA THR A 433 -14.63 0.60 30.26
C THR A 433 -13.27 1.23 29.91
N THR A 434 -13.02 1.48 28.63
CA THR A 434 -11.84 2.26 28.19
C THR A 434 -11.88 3.67 28.77
N LYS A 435 -13.07 4.26 28.91
CA LYS A 435 -13.27 5.57 29.52
C LYS A 435 -12.92 5.57 31.02
N ASP A 436 -13.20 4.50 31.77
CA ASP A 436 -12.81 4.45 33.19
C ASP A 436 -11.28 4.41 33.37
N ILE A 437 -10.59 3.76 32.44
CA ILE A 437 -9.14 3.60 32.47
C ILE A 437 -8.43 4.90 32.06
N PHE A 438 -8.88 5.51 30.96
CA PHE A 438 -8.22 6.65 30.30
C PHE A 438 -8.96 7.98 30.46
N GLN A 439 -10.08 8.01 31.18
CA GLN A 439 -10.90 9.17 31.55
C GLN A 439 -11.71 9.81 30.39
N GLN A 440 -11.08 10.11 29.26
CA GLN A 440 -11.76 10.86 28.18
C GLN A 440 -11.33 10.42 26.78
N GLU A 441 -12.26 10.48 25.83
CA GLU A 441 -11.95 10.37 24.40
C GLU A 441 -11.40 11.69 23.89
N LEU A 442 -10.21 11.69 23.30
CA LEU A 442 -9.58 12.90 22.77
C LEU A 442 -9.87 13.11 21.28
N HIS A 443 -9.96 12.02 20.51
CA HIS A 443 -10.25 12.06 19.08
C HIS A 443 -10.71 10.66 18.61
N ASN A 444 -11.58 10.62 17.60
CA ASN A 444 -12.02 9.38 16.98
C ASN A 444 -11.91 9.36 15.44
N TYR A 445 -11.74 8.17 14.90
CA TYR A 445 -11.73 7.83 13.48
C TYR A 445 -12.24 6.40 13.35
N THR A 446 -13.56 6.26 13.35
CA THR A 446 -14.26 4.97 13.30
C THR A 446 -14.10 4.28 11.94
N ILE A 447 -14.51 3.00 11.88
CA ILE A 447 -14.47 2.23 10.63
C ILE A 447 -15.41 2.79 9.56
N THR A 448 -16.52 3.44 9.96
CA THR A 448 -17.41 4.18 9.06
C THR A 448 -16.63 5.22 8.26
N HIS A 449 -15.91 6.11 8.95
CA HIS A 449 -15.05 7.11 8.31
C HIS A 449 -13.98 6.46 7.42
N ALA A 450 -13.37 5.35 7.88
CA ALA A 450 -12.32 4.67 7.13
C ALA A 450 -12.81 4.05 5.82
N ILE A 451 -14.04 3.54 5.79
CA ILE A 451 -14.66 3.00 4.58
C ILE A 451 -15.05 4.12 3.62
N GLU A 452 -15.69 5.18 4.11
CA GLU A 452 -16.08 6.34 3.29
C GLU A 452 -14.86 7.03 2.65
N ASP A 453 -13.76 7.09 3.38
CA ASP A 453 -12.49 7.63 2.91
C ASP A 453 -11.75 6.71 1.93
N GLY A 454 -12.22 5.49 1.71
CA GLY A 454 -11.52 4.47 0.91
C GLY A 454 -10.19 4.01 1.54
N ASN A 455 -10.01 4.20 2.85
CA ASN A 455 -8.81 3.77 3.58
C ASN A 455 -8.87 2.29 4.00
N VAL A 456 -10.07 1.73 4.14
CA VAL A 456 -10.35 0.31 4.33
C VAL A 456 -11.54 -0.10 3.46
N LEU A 457 -11.65 -1.40 3.14
CA LEU A 457 -12.72 -1.93 2.32
C LEU A 457 -13.98 -2.28 3.13
N LYS A 458 -15.10 -2.44 2.42
CA LYS A 458 -16.36 -3.01 2.96
C LYS A 458 -16.24 -4.52 3.21
N PHE A 459 -17.22 -5.07 3.92
CA PHE A 459 -17.35 -6.51 4.14
C PHE A 459 -18.46 -7.13 3.27
N ASN A 460 -18.16 -8.26 2.65
CA ASN A 460 -19.14 -9.17 2.07
C ASN A 460 -19.31 -10.35 3.02
N ILE A 461 -20.51 -10.51 3.59
CA ILE A 461 -20.77 -11.54 4.61
C ILE A 461 -21.77 -12.55 4.05
N ASP A 462 -21.33 -13.79 3.90
CA ASP A 462 -22.14 -14.93 3.47
C ASP A 462 -22.41 -15.84 4.67
N HIS A 463 -23.69 -16.08 4.96
CA HIS A 463 -24.14 -16.96 6.02
C HIS A 463 -24.48 -18.32 5.46
N PHE A 464 -23.67 -19.33 5.80
CA PHE A 464 -23.82 -20.68 5.29
C PHE A 464 -25.18 -21.30 5.64
N LYS A 465 -25.90 -21.77 4.61
CA LYS A 465 -27.18 -22.49 4.72
C LYS A 465 -27.07 -23.80 3.94
N PRO A 466 -27.14 -24.99 4.58
CA PRO A 466 -27.08 -26.25 3.85
C PRO A 466 -28.35 -26.46 3.01
N GLU A 467 -28.20 -27.07 1.84
CA GLU A 467 -29.27 -27.31 0.86
C GLU A 467 -30.32 -28.36 1.28
N SER A 468 -30.26 -28.90 2.49
CA SER A 468 -31.34 -29.76 3.01
C SER A 468 -31.35 -29.81 4.55
N SER A 469 -32.34 -29.16 5.18
CA SER A 469 -33.10 -29.65 6.35
C SER A 469 -33.86 -28.55 7.10
N SER A 470 -35.20 -28.65 7.04
CA SER A 470 -36.26 -28.16 7.94
C SER A 470 -36.14 -26.76 8.61
N LYS A 471 -37.26 -26.03 8.49
CA LYS A 471 -37.59 -24.73 9.10
C LYS A 471 -37.59 -24.72 10.64
N THR A 472 -36.45 -24.93 11.29
CA THR A 472 -36.31 -24.78 12.75
C THR A 472 -35.15 -23.84 13.05
N LYS A 473 -35.49 -22.67 13.64
CA LYS A 473 -34.59 -21.64 14.17
C LYS A 473 -33.81 -22.16 15.41
N GLN A 474 -32.94 -23.14 15.23
CA GLN A 474 -31.93 -23.50 16.22
C GLN A 474 -30.55 -23.39 15.58
N ILE A 475 -29.59 -22.82 16.31
CA ILE A 475 -28.19 -22.72 15.94
C ILE A 475 -27.68 -24.14 15.67
N LYS A 476 -27.60 -24.55 14.40
CA LYS A 476 -27.05 -25.87 14.03
C LYS A 476 -25.53 -25.75 14.03
N ASN A 477 -24.86 -26.45 14.94
CA ASN A 477 -23.45 -26.76 14.78
C ASN A 477 -23.31 -27.67 13.55
N PHE A 478 -22.65 -27.20 12.50
CA PHE A 478 -22.36 -28.02 11.32
C PHE A 478 -21.27 -29.04 11.65
N SER A 479 -21.24 -30.16 10.92
CA SER A 479 -20.08 -31.06 10.98
C SER A 479 -18.87 -30.32 10.40
N SER A 480 -17.75 -30.39 11.12
CA SER A 480 -16.42 -29.92 10.69
C SER A 480 -16.07 -30.34 9.25
N LYS A 481 -16.32 -31.60 8.89
CA LYS A 481 -16.11 -32.12 7.53
C LYS A 481 -16.94 -31.41 6.46
N ALA A 482 -18.21 -31.10 6.74
CA ALA A 482 -19.06 -30.37 5.80
C ALA A 482 -18.60 -28.90 5.64
N VAL A 483 -18.11 -28.29 6.72
CA VAL A 483 -17.51 -26.95 6.68
C VAL A 483 -16.26 -26.96 5.81
N VAL A 484 -15.33 -27.90 6.04
CA VAL A 484 -14.09 -28.02 5.26
C VAL A 484 -14.38 -28.28 3.78
N GLN A 485 -15.31 -29.17 3.45
CA GLN A 485 -15.73 -29.39 2.06
C GLN A 485 -16.25 -28.10 1.42
N SER A 486 -17.13 -27.37 2.10
CA SER A 486 -17.61 -26.08 1.61
C SER A 486 -16.49 -25.06 1.42
N ILE A 487 -15.46 -25.07 2.27
CA ILE A 487 -14.31 -24.18 2.12
C ILE A 487 -13.56 -24.54 0.84
N ILE A 488 -13.24 -25.82 0.63
CA ILE A 488 -12.56 -26.31 -0.59
C ILE A 488 -13.34 -25.90 -1.84
N ASP A 489 -14.66 -26.15 -1.87
CA ASP A 489 -15.52 -25.89 -3.02
C ASP A 489 -15.61 -24.40 -3.38
N LYS A 490 -15.54 -23.52 -2.37
CA LYS A 490 -15.69 -22.07 -2.57
C LYS A 490 -14.36 -21.32 -2.70
N HIS A 491 -13.24 -21.90 -2.23
CA HIS A 491 -11.99 -21.16 -2.03
C HIS A 491 -11.47 -20.51 -3.31
N GLU A 492 -11.45 -21.26 -4.42
CA GLU A 492 -10.96 -20.76 -5.71
C GLU A 492 -11.69 -19.47 -6.13
N LYS A 493 -13.02 -19.44 -6.02
CA LYS A 493 -13.83 -18.27 -6.38
C LYS A 493 -13.56 -17.07 -5.45
N VAL A 494 -13.64 -17.27 -4.14
CA VAL A 494 -13.55 -16.15 -3.16
C VAL A 494 -12.14 -15.59 -3.04
N SER A 495 -11.12 -16.38 -3.38
CA SER A 495 -9.70 -15.98 -3.39
C SER A 495 -9.24 -15.39 -4.73
N ALA A 496 -10.17 -15.18 -5.68
CA ALA A 496 -9.85 -14.78 -7.06
C ALA A 496 -8.80 -15.71 -7.70
N ASN A 497 -9.07 -17.02 -7.61
CA ASN A 497 -8.23 -18.13 -8.05
C ASN A 497 -6.85 -18.14 -7.41
N LYS A 498 -6.82 -18.16 -6.07
CA LYS A 498 -5.59 -18.15 -5.26
C LYS A 498 -4.71 -16.92 -5.52
N LYS A 499 -5.26 -15.81 -6.03
CA LYS A 499 -4.61 -14.49 -6.00
C LYS A 499 -4.45 -14.00 -4.57
N PHE A 500 -5.47 -14.26 -3.77
CA PHE A 500 -5.53 -13.93 -2.37
C PHE A 500 -5.51 -15.20 -1.53
N ASN A 501 -5.23 -15.08 -0.25
CA ASN A 501 -5.32 -16.19 0.69
C ASN A 501 -6.34 -15.91 1.80
N ALA A 502 -6.54 -16.91 2.67
CA ALA A 502 -7.56 -16.90 3.69
C ALA A 502 -7.08 -17.33 5.08
N ILE A 503 -7.77 -16.84 6.11
CA ILE A 503 -7.73 -17.38 7.48
C ILE A 503 -8.98 -18.22 7.72
N PHE A 504 -8.85 -19.38 8.36
CA PHE A 504 -9.96 -20.15 8.89
C PHE A 504 -9.96 -20.13 10.43
N ALA A 505 -10.86 -19.34 11.00
CA ALA A 505 -11.01 -19.16 12.45
C ALA A 505 -11.90 -20.24 13.05
N THR A 506 -11.35 -21.01 13.98
CA THR A 506 -11.99 -22.15 14.63
C THR A 506 -12.31 -21.89 16.10
N SER A 507 -13.28 -22.65 16.63
CA SER A 507 -13.79 -22.45 17.99
C SER A 507 -12.84 -22.89 19.11
N SER A 508 -11.91 -23.81 18.86
CA SER A 508 -10.98 -24.39 19.85
C SER A 508 -9.80 -25.08 19.16
N ILE A 509 -8.75 -25.40 19.90
CA ILE A 509 -7.58 -26.19 19.43
C ILE A 509 -8.04 -27.55 18.89
N ASN A 510 -8.97 -28.22 19.59
CA ASN A 510 -9.46 -29.53 19.17
C ASN A 510 -10.21 -29.42 17.83
N HIS A 511 -11.01 -28.36 17.65
CA HIS A 511 -11.71 -28.10 16.38
C HIS A 511 -10.75 -27.77 15.25
N ALA A 512 -9.68 -27.01 15.52
CA ALA A 512 -8.62 -26.72 14.56
C ALA A 512 -7.93 -28.01 14.07
N ILE A 513 -7.61 -28.91 14.99
CA ILE A 513 -7.01 -30.21 14.69
C ILE A 513 -7.95 -31.06 13.84
N GLU A 514 -9.23 -31.13 14.22
CA GLU A 514 -10.25 -31.88 13.46
C GLU A 514 -10.38 -31.35 12.02
N CYS A 515 -10.47 -30.03 11.86
CA CYS A 515 -10.52 -29.41 10.55
C CYS A 515 -9.26 -29.67 9.72
N PHE A 516 -8.07 -29.56 10.33
CA PHE A 516 -6.80 -29.84 9.65
C PHE A 516 -6.75 -31.29 9.14
N ASN A 517 -7.21 -32.25 9.95
CA ASN A 517 -7.28 -33.65 9.53
C ASN A 517 -8.28 -33.86 8.38
N HIS A 518 -9.42 -33.16 8.38
CA HIS A 518 -10.34 -33.24 7.25
C HIS A 518 -9.78 -32.65 5.96
N PHE A 519 -8.96 -31.59 6.01
CA PHE A 519 -8.21 -31.14 4.83
C PHE A 519 -7.27 -32.25 4.32
N LYS A 520 -6.56 -32.96 5.21
CA LYS A 520 -5.71 -34.10 4.82
C LYS A 520 -6.48 -35.27 4.19
N GLU A 521 -7.74 -35.49 4.60
CA GLU A 521 -8.59 -36.58 4.09
C GLU A 521 -9.26 -36.28 2.75
N LEU A 522 -9.56 -35.00 2.48
CA LEU A 522 -10.31 -34.57 1.31
C LEU A 522 -9.37 -34.23 0.15
N GLU A 523 -9.79 -34.53 -1.08
CA GLU A 523 -8.98 -34.25 -2.26
C GLU A 523 -9.02 -32.75 -2.59
N HIS A 524 -7.85 -32.10 -2.54
CA HIS A 524 -7.67 -30.69 -2.89
C HIS A 524 -6.22 -30.39 -3.29
N ASP A 525 -5.99 -29.23 -3.89
CA ASP A 525 -4.67 -28.73 -4.33
C ASP A 525 -4.23 -27.46 -3.55
N LEU A 526 -4.81 -27.25 -2.36
CA LEU A 526 -4.52 -26.12 -1.48
C LEU A 526 -3.34 -26.39 -0.53
N ASN A 527 -2.49 -25.39 -0.34
CA ASN A 527 -1.45 -25.39 0.69
C ASN A 527 -2.04 -24.92 2.03
N ILE A 528 -2.25 -25.87 2.94
CA ILE A 528 -2.89 -25.65 4.25
C ILE A 528 -1.82 -25.58 5.35
N ALA A 529 -1.88 -24.54 6.18
CA ALA A 529 -1.14 -24.44 7.42
C ALA A 529 -2.09 -24.40 8.62
N CYS A 530 -1.62 -24.78 9.81
CA CYS A 530 -2.40 -24.70 11.05
C CYS A 530 -1.54 -24.18 12.19
N VAL A 531 -2.03 -23.19 12.93
CA VAL A 531 -1.29 -22.55 14.02
C VAL A 531 -2.18 -22.37 15.25
N PHE A 532 -1.70 -22.92 16.37
CA PHE A 532 -2.17 -22.64 17.73
C PHE A 532 -0.99 -22.74 18.70
N SER A 533 -1.11 -22.10 19.87
CA SER A 533 -0.04 -22.04 20.86
C SER A 533 0.27 -23.42 21.46
N PRO A 534 1.55 -23.77 21.63
CA PRO A 534 1.94 -24.95 22.40
C PRO A 534 1.55 -24.78 23.88
N PRO A 535 1.33 -25.87 24.63
CA PRO A 535 1.14 -25.78 26.08
C PRO A 535 2.37 -25.16 26.77
N ALA A 536 2.16 -24.20 27.68
CA ALA A 536 3.27 -23.48 28.31
C ALA A 536 4.27 -24.37 29.06
N GLN A 537 3.81 -25.38 29.82
CA GLN A 537 4.66 -26.33 30.57
C GLN A 537 5.86 -25.70 31.31
N GLY A 538 5.72 -24.47 31.84
CA GLY A 538 6.77 -23.73 32.54
C GLY A 538 7.71 -22.90 31.65
N ASN A 539 7.60 -22.97 30.32
CA ASN A 539 8.25 -22.05 29.40
C ASN A 539 7.58 -20.67 29.49
N LYS A 540 8.34 -19.68 29.94
CA LYS A 540 7.85 -18.31 30.14
C LYS A 540 7.47 -17.61 28.84
N ASP A 541 8.17 -17.90 27.74
CA ASP A 541 7.91 -17.27 26.45
C ASP A 541 6.58 -17.77 25.85
N ILE A 542 6.31 -19.07 25.98
CA ILE A 542 5.02 -19.66 25.58
C ILE A 542 3.90 -19.19 26.51
N ALA A 543 4.12 -19.17 27.83
CA ALA A 543 3.13 -18.65 28.77
C ALA A 543 2.75 -17.19 28.44
N GLN A 544 3.76 -16.38 28.08
CA GLN A 544 3.55 -15.00 27.63
C GLN A 544 2.76 -14.94 26.32
N LEU A 545 3.10 -15.75 25.31
CA LEU A 545 2.37 -15.85 24.05
C LEU A 545 0.87 -16.12 24.28
N GLN A 546 0.56 -16.96 25.26
CA GLN A 546 -0.80 -17.41 25.57
C GLN A 546 -1.67 -16.39 26.32
N GLU A 547 -1.11 -15.35 26.94
CA GLU A 547 -1.86 -14.41 27.80
C GLU A 547 -3.11 -13.76 27.15
N ASP A 548 -3.12 -13.62 25.82
CA ASP A 548 -4.20 -13.01 25.04
C ASP A 548 -4.90 -14.02 24.11
N LEU A 549 -4.65 -15.31 24.32
CA LEU A 549 -5.27 -16.41 23.60
C LEU A 549 -6.18 -17.17 24.59
N PRO A 550 -7.25 -16.52 25.10
CA PRO A 550 -8.03 -17.05 26.21
C PRO A 550 -8.61 -18.43 25.90
N THR A 551 -8.96 -18.69 24.64
CA THR A 551 -9.47 -19.99 24.21
C THR A 551 -8.36 -21.03 24.29
N GLU A 552 -7.22 -20.72 23.67
CA GLU A 552 -6.07 -21.63 23.60
C GLU A 552 -5.47 -21.92 24.97
N VAL A 553 -5.47 -20.96 25.90
CA VAL A 553 -5.08 -21.16 27.30
C VAL A 553 -5.94 -22.20 27.98
N GLN A 554 -7.27 -22.10 27.83
CA GLN A 554 -8.18 -23.04 28.48
C GLN A 554 -8.06 -24.42 27.83
N ASP A 555 -7.96 -24.46 26.51
CA ASP A 555 -7.76 -25.69 25.78
C ASP A 555 -6.46 -26.36 26.23
N ASN A 556 -5.34 -25.67 26.29
CA ASN A 556 -4.06 -26.26 26.68
C ASN A 556 -4.00 -26.78 28.13
N LYS A 557 -5.02 -26.54 28.97
CA LYS A 557 -5.16 -27.22 30.27
C LYS A 557 -5.71 -28.64 30.15
N ILE A 558 -6.43 -28.92 29.07
CA ILE A 558 -7.05 -30.22 28.79
C ILE A 558 -6.13 -30.98 27.83
N GLU A 559 -5.62 -32.12 28.29
CA GLU A 559 -4.72 -33.01 27.53
C GLU A 559 -3.52 -32.30 26.87
N PRO A 560 -2.69 -31.55 27.63
CA PRO A 560 -1.58 -30.76 27.09
C PRO A 560 -0.57 -31.60 26.29
N ASN A 561 -0.27 -32.83 26.73
CA ASN A 561 0.70 -33.68 26.05
C ASN A 561 0.21 -34.10 24.66
N LEU A 562 -1.08 -34.44 24.54
CA LEU A 562 -1.68 -34.78 23.24
C LEU A 562 -1.61 -33.57 22.29
N LYS A 563 -1.96 -32.36 22.78
CA LYS A 563 -1.87 -31.13 21.97
C LYS A 563 -0.46 -30.83 21.50
N LYS A 564 0.52 -31.10 22.37
CA LYS A 564 1.95 -30.96 22.05
C LYS A 564 2.39 -31.93 20.97
N GLU A 565 1.98 -33.20 21.06
CA GLU A 565 2.29 -34.24 20.07
C GLU A 565 1.66 -33.93 18.72
N VAL A 566 0.37 -33.56 18.70
CA VAL A 566 -0.33 -33.19 17.46
C VAL A 566 0.27 -31.95 16.82
N LEU A 567 0.65 -30.93 17.60
CA LEU A 567 1.31 -29.75 17.05
C LEU A 567 2.69 -30.09 16.42
N GLN A 568 3.42 -31.05 16.99
CA GLN A 568 4.66 -31.53 16.36
C GLN A 568 4.39 -32.22 15.02
N GLU A 569 3.32 -33.01 14.92
CA GLU A 569 2.89 -33.61 13.65
C GLU A 569 2.54 -32.52 12.61
N ILE A 570 1.75 -31.51 13.00
CA ILE A 570 1.40 -30.37 12.13
C ILE A 570 2.66 -29.63 11.64
N ILE A 571 3.64 -29.40 12.51
CA ILE A 571 4.91 -28.76 12.13
C ILE A 571 5.72 -29.66 11.19
N ASN A 572 5.70 -30.98 11.37
CA ASN A 572 6.38 -31.92 10.47
C ASN A 572 5.73 -31.98 9.09
N ASP A 573 4.40 -31.94 9.01
CA ASP A 573 3.66 -31.83 7.76
C ASP A 573 4.02 -30.53 7.03
N TYR A 574 4.10 -29.41 7.77
CA TYR A 574 4.55 -28.12 7.24
C TYR A 574 6.00 -28.16 6.73
N ASN A 575 6.91 -28.76 7.50
CA ASN A 575 8.31 -28.94 7.10
C ASN A 575 8.43 -29.74 5.81
N THR A 576 7.59 -30.76 5.65
CA THR A 576 7.53 -31.59 4.44
C THR A 576 6.98 -30.78 3.26
N LEU A 577 5.90 -30.03 3.48
CA LEU A 577 5.25 -29.22 2.45
C LEU A 577 6.18 -28.12 1.89
N PHE A 578 6.92 -27.44 2.77
CA PHE A 578 7.72 -26.25 2.44
C PHE A 578 9.24 -26.48 2.48
N ASN A 579 9.69 -27.73 2.66
CA ASN A 579 11.11 -28.08 2.79
C ASN A 579 11.84 -27.22 3.86
N THR A 580 11.27 -27.15 5.06
CA THR A 580 11.82 -26.40 6.21
C THR A 580 12.19 -27.33 7.36
N ASN A 581 12.76 -26.79 8.45
CA ASN A 581 13.22 -27.56 9.61
C ASN A 581 12.83 -26.88 10.94
N HIS A 582 11.54 -26.57 11.06
CA HIS A 582 10.97 -26.01 12.28
C HIS A 582 10.67 -27.10 13.31
N SER A 583 10.55 -26.71 14.57
CA SER A 583 10.22 -27.58 15.70
C SER A 583 9.38 -26.81 16.72
N ILE A 584 8.80 -27.54 17.68
CA ILE A 584 8.05 -26.90 18.77
C ILE A 584 8.94 -26.02 19.68
N ASN A 585 10.26 -26.28 19.73
CA ASN A 585 11.19 -25.52 20.56
C ASN A 585 11.52 -24.14 19.98
N ASN A 586 11.39 -23.98 18.65
CA ASN A 586 11.53 -22.72 17.93
C ASN A 586 10.18 -22.30 17.31
N PHE A 587 9.09 -22.51 18.05
CA PHE A 587 7.72 -22.18 17.60
C PHE A 587 7.56 -20.74 17.11
N ASP A 588 8.28 -19.76 17.70
CA ASP A 588 8.22 -18.37 17.23
C ASP A 588 8.75 -18.22 15.79
N ILE A 589 9.83 -18.94 15.45
CA ILE A 589 10.39 -18.94 14.08
C ILE A 589 9.40 -19.60 13.10
N TYR A 590 8.79 -20.71 13.51
CA TYR A 590 7.71 -21.35 12.75
C TYR A 590 6.56 -20.37 12.49
N TYR A 591 6.09 -19.69 13.54
CA TYR A 591 5.01 -18.72 13.45
C TYR A 591 5.34 -17.52 12.55
N GLN A 592 6.59 -17.04 12.60
CA GLN A 592 7.10 -15.98 11.71
C GLN A 592 7.17 -16.44 10.25
N ASP A 593 7.56 -17.69 10.00
CA ASP A 593 7.62 -18.26 8.64
C ASP A 593 6.19 -18.39 8.06
N VAL A 594 5.23 -18.88 8.84
CA VAL A 594 3.81 -18.91 8.43
C VAL A 594 3.31 -17.51 8.05
N GLN A 595 3.55 -16.49 8.89
CA GLN A 595 3.19 -15.10 8.58
C GLN A 595 3.85 -14.57 7.31
N THR A 596 5.11 -14.94 7.08
CA THR A 596 5.86 -14.55 5.88
C THR A 596 5.25 -15.19 4.63
N ARG A 597 4.93 -16.48 4.69
CA ARG A 597 4.32 -17.20 3.56
C ARG A 597 2.88 -16.76 3.26
N ILE A 598 2.14 -16.30 4.27
CA ILE A 598 0.86 -15.60 4.03
C ILE A 598 1.09 -14.28 3.28
N LYS A 599 2.13 -13.50 3.64
CA LYS A 599 2.48 -12.23 2.97
C LYS A 599 3.10 -12.43 1.58
N ASN A 600 3.69 -13.58 1.30
CA ASN A 600 4.32 -13.94 0.02
C ASN A 600 3.33 -14.00 -1.15
N GLN A 601 2.03 -14.03 -0.86
CA GLN A 601 0.96 -13.90 -1.85
C GLN A 601 1.04 -12.60 -2.68
N LYS A 602 1.80 -11.61 -2.20
CA LYS A 602 2.09 -10.37 -2.94
C LYS A 602 2.95 -10.55 -4.20
N TYR A 603 3.65 -11.66 -4.32
CA TYR A 603 4.50 -11.97 -5.47
C TYR A 603 3.70 -12.82 -6.48
N PRO A 604 3.81 -12.55 -7.80
CA PRO A 604 3.26 -13.44 -8.81
C PRO A 604 3.95 -14.82 -8.78
N ASN A 605 3.36 -15.82 -9.44
CA ASN A 605 3.93 -17.18 -9.46
C ASN A 605 5.25 -17.27 -10.24
N SER A 606 5.46 -16.34 -11.18
CA SER A 606 6.73 -16.16 -11.90
C SER A 606 7.90 -15.81 -10.97
N ASP A 607 7.64 -15.00 -9.95
CA ASP A 607 8.67 -14.47 -9.03
C ASP A 607 8.86 -15.39 -7.83
N LEU A 608 7.76 -15.98 -7.36
CA LEU A 608 7.75 -16.92 -6.26
C LEU A 608 6.70 -18.00 -6.51
N SER A 609 7.14 -19.24 -6.64
CA SER A 609 6.26 -20.38 -6.92
C SER A 609 5.10 -20.50 -5.93
N HIS A 610 3.94 -20.97 -6.39
CA HIS A 610 2.79 -21.30 -5.53
C HIS A 610 3.16 -22.27 -4.40
N LYS A 611 4.11 -23.17 -4.62
CA LYS A 611 4.61 -24.12 -3.60
C LYS A 611 5.21 -23.43 -2.37
N GLU A 612 5.62 -22.18 -2.47
CA GLU A 612 6.19 -21.40 -1.37
C GLU A 612 5.13 -20.55 -0.62
N LYS A 613 3.86 -20.61 -1.04
CA LYS A 613 2.76 -19.77 -0.55
C LYS A 613 1.73 -20.60 0.22
N ILE A 614 1.05 -19.97 1.17
CA ILE A 614 -0.05 -20.56 1.93
C ILE A 614 -1.38 -20.02 1.39
N ASP A 615 -2.29 -20.94 1.05
CA ASP A 615 -3.64 -20.62 0.57
C ASP A 615 -4.61 -20.41 1.76
N ILE A 616 -4.54 -21.29 2.77
CA ILE A 616 -5.38 -21.22 3.97
C ILE A 616 -4.55 -21.49 5.22
N VAL A 617 -4.70 -20.63 6.23
CA VAL A 617 -4.19 -20.89 7.59
C VAL A 617 -5.34 -21.12 8.57
N ILE A 618 -5.33 -22.28 9.23
CA ILE A 618 -6.28 -22.62 10.29
C ILE A 618 -5.76 -22.05 11.61
N VAL A 619 -6.62 -21.34 12.34
CA VAL A 619 -6.26 -20.66 13.60
C VAL A 619 -7.36 -20.81 14.65
N VAL A 620 -7.02 -20.57 15.91
CA VAL A 620 -7.99 -20.45 17.01
C VAL A 620 -8.14 -18.99 17.44
N ASP A 621 -7.13 -18.42 18.10
CA ASP A 621 -7.09 -17.01 18.49
C ASP A 621 -5.94 -16.26 17.78
N MET A 622 -4.89 -16.96 17.37
CA MET A 622 -3.76 -16.37 16.64
C MET A 622 -4.14 -15.78 15.28
N LEU A 623 -3.40 -14.75 14.84
CA LEU A 623 -3.59 -14.00 13.58
C LEU A 623 -4.92 -13.24 13.43
N LEU A 624 -5.88 -13.40 14.35
CA LEU A 624 -7.14 -12.63 14.36
C LEU A 624 -6.95 -11.19 14.89
N THR A 625 -5.81 -10.94 15.52
CA THR A 625 -5.35 -9.62 16.00
C THR A 625 -3.90 -9.40 15.55
N GLY A 626 -3.47 -8.14 15.44
CA GLY A 626 -2.08 -7.77 15.10
C GLY A 626 -1.62 -8.03 13.65
N PHE A 627 -2.01 -9.12 13.00
CA PHE A 627 -1.50 -9.52 11.67
C PHE A 627 -2.05 -8.70 10.49
N ASP A 628 -1.19 -8.15 9.63
CA ASP A 628 -1.59 -7.30 8.50
C ASP A 628 -1.12 -7.88 7.15
N SER A 629 -2.04 -8.02 6.18
CA SER A 629 -1.71 -8.38 4.80
C SER A 629 -2.73 -7.81 3.81
N LYS A 630 -2.25 -7.10 2.78
CA LYS A 630 -3.12 -6.62 1.67
C LYS A 630 -3.66 -7.76 0.81
N PHE A 631 -2.95 -8.88 0.75
CA PHE A 631 -3.29 -10.04 -0.09
C PHE A 631 -4.13 -11.11 0.62
N LEU A 632 -4.55 -10.83 1.86
CA LEU A 632 -5.54 -11.62 2.57
C LEU A 632 -6.92 -10.99 2.34
N ASN A 633 -7.83 -11.71 1.68
CA ASN A 633 -9.16 -11.19 1.35
C ASN A 633 -10.30 -11.99 1.99
N THR A 634 -10.06 -13.18 2.51
CA THR A 634 -11.12 -14.09 2.97
C THR A 634 -10.90 -14.54 4.41
N LEU A 635 -11.99 -14.54 5.20
CA LEU A 635 -12.04 -15.11 6.54
C LEU A 635 -13.19 -16.13 6.60
N TYR A 636 -12.85 -17.40 6.82
CA TYR A 636 -13.82 -18.44 7.17
C TYR A 636 -14.02 -18.44 8.68
N VAL A 637 -15.26 -18.41 9.15
CA VAL A 637 -15.59 -18.27 10.57
C VAL A 637 -16.45 -19.43 11.04
N ASP A 638 -15.85 -20.34 11.80
CA ASP A 638 -16.54 -21.36 12.60
C ASP A 638 -16.22 -21.14 14.09
N LYS A 639 -16.44 -19.89 14.52
CA LYS A 639 -16.15 -19.38 15.86
C LYS A 639 -17.21 -18.37 16.27
N ASN A 640 -17.62 -18.37 17.53
CA ASN A 640 -18.52 -17.36 18.07
C ASN A 640 -17.73 -16.06 18.31
N LEU A 641 -17.82 -15.12 17.38
CA LEU A 641 -17.20 -13.81 17.48
C LEU A 641 -18.23 -12.76 17.90
N GLU A 642 -17.83 -11.87 18.80
CA GLU A 642 -18.69 -10.79 19.32
C GLU A 642 -17.90 -9.48 19.43
N TYR A 643 -18.59 -8.36 19.24
CA TYR A 643 -18.07 -7.00 19.46
C TYR A 643 -16.62 -6.81 18.96
N HIS A 644 -15.67 -6.52 19.86
CA HIS A 644 -14.27 -6.24 19.48
C HIS A 644 -13.60 -7.41 18.76
N GLY A 645 -13.80 -8.65 19.22
CA GLY A 645 -13.21 -9.83 18.58
C GLY A 645 -13.73 -10.04 17.16
N LEU A 646 -15.01 -9.72 16.92
CA LEU A 646 -15.61 -9.75 15.58
C LEU A 646 -14.95 -8.71 14.66
N ILE A 647 -14.89 -7.45 15.09
CA ILE A 647 -14.31 -6.36 14.27
C ILE A 647 -12.84 -6.61 13.96
N GLN A 648 -12.06 -7.06 14.95
CA GLN A 648 -10.63 -7.31 14.77
C GLN A 648 -10.37 -8.43 13.75
N ALA A 649 -11.10 -9.55 13.87
CA ALA A 649 -11.02 -10.67 12.96
C ALA A 649 -11.46 -10.27 11.54
N PHE A 650 -12.63 -9.62 11.41
CA PHE A 650 -13.14 -9.19 10.10
C PHE A 650 -12.17 -8.20 9.44
N SER A 651 -11.60 -7.27 10.20
CA SER A 651 -10.63 -6.28 9.70
C SER A 651 -9.29 -6.88 9.24
N ARG A 652 -9.10 -8.21 9.28
CA ARG A 652 -7.97 -8.85 8.59
C ARG A 652 -8.14 -8.84 7.07
N THR A 653 -9.39 -8.83 6.57
CA THR A 653 -9.69 -8.96 5.14
C THR A 653 -9.83 -7.62 4.41
N ASN A 654 -10.09 -6.52 5.13
CA ASN A 654 -10.50 -5.24 4.56
C ASN A 654 -9.35 -4.27 4.18
N ARG A 655 -8.14 -4.77 4.03
CA ARG A 655 -7.01 -3.94 3.56
C ARG A 655 -7.13 -3.61 2.08
N VAL A 656 -6.99 -2.34 1.74
CA VAL A 656 -7.00 -1.84 0.36
C VAL A 656 -5.75 -2.31 -0.36
N LEU A 657 -5.96 -2.86 -1.56
CA LEU A 657 -4.89 -3.21 -2.50
C LEU A 657 -5.02 -2.33 -3.76
N ASN A 658 -6.04 -2.60 -4.58
CA ASN A 658 -6.44 -1.88 -5.79
C ASN A 658 -7.83 -2.40 -6.23
N ASP A 659 -8.32 -1.99 -7.39
CA ASP A 659 -9.67 -2.32 -7.89
C ASP A 659 -9.92 -3.82 -8.11
N THR A 660 -8.88 -4.67 -8.08
CA THR A 660 -9.05 -6.13 -8.14
C THR A 660 -9.49 -6.76 -6.82
N LYS A 661 -9.41 -6.01 -5.71
CA LYS A 661 -9.88 -6.42 -4.38
C LYS A 661 -11.00 -5.49 -3.91
N PRO A 662 -12.27 -5.76 -4.30
CA PRO A 662 -13.37 -4.84 -4.05
C PRO A 662 -13.82 -4.79 -2.58
N TYR A 663 -13.64 -5.88 -1.83
CA TYR A 663 -14.10 -6.01 -0.44
C TYR A 663 -13.38 -7.15 0.29
N GLY A 664 -13.58 -7.24 1.61
CA GLY A 664 -13.20 -8.39 2.42
C GLY A 664 -14.33 -9.42 2.52
N ASN A 665 -14.07 -10.68 2.16
CA ASN A 665 -15.00 -11.78 2.21
C ASN A 665 -15.03 -12.43 3.61
N ILE A 666 -16.22 -12.61 4.17
CA ILE A 666 -16.46 -13.30 5.42
C ILE A 666 -17.48 -14.42 5.16
N LEU A 667 -17.05 -15.67 5.33
CA LEU A 667 -17.93 -16.83 5.22
C LEU A 667 -18.21 -17.36 6.62
N ASP A 668 -19.44 -17.18 7.06
CA ASP A 668 -19.89 -17.44 8.42
C ASP A 668 -20.68 -18.75 8.51
N TYR A 669 -20.13 -19.69 9.30
CA TYR A 669 -20.71 -21.00 9.58
C TYR A 669 -21.44 -21.05 10.94
N ARG A 670 -21.62 -19.92 11.63
CA ARG A 670 -22.26 -19.81 12.97
C ARG A 670 -23.51 -18.92 12.99
N SER A 671 -23.87 -18.26 11.88
CA SER A 671 -25.01 -17.32 11.80
C SER A 671 -24.88 -16.12 12.74
N LEU A 672 -23.73 -15.44 12.67
CA LEU A 672 -23.32 -14.27 13.45
C LEU A 672 -24.05 -12.96 13.08
N GLN A 673 -25.11 -12.98 12.27
CA GLN A 673 -25.82 -11.77 11.80
C GLN A 673 -26.14 -10.77 12.94
N ASN A 674 -26.68 -11.26 14.06
CA ASN A 674 -27.00 -10.39 15.20
C ASN A 674 -25.74 -9.81 15.86
N ALA A 675 -24.67 -10.60 15.94
CA ALA A 675 -23.40 -10.14 16.50
C ALA A 675 -22.75 -9.07 15.61
N VAL A 676 -22.83 -9.24 14.29
CA VAL A 676 -22.41 -8.25 13.29
C VAL A 676 -23.21 -6.96 13.46
N ASP A 677 -24.54 -7.06 13.50
CA ASP A 677 -25.43 -5.91 13.66
C ASP A 677 -25.13 -5.11 14.94
N ASN A 678 -24.94 -5.81 16.06
CA ASN A 678 -24.59 -5.19 17.34
C ASN A 678 -23.21 -4.52 17.29
N ALA A 679 -22.23 -5.14 16.62
CA ALA A 679 -20.90 -4.55 16.47
C ALA A 679 -20.93 -3.30 15.58
N ILE A 680 -21.68 -3.30 14.47
CA ILE A 680 -21.86 -2.13 13.61
C ILE A 680 -22.47 -0.97 14.41
N LEU A 681 -23.52 -1.24 15.21
CA LEU A 681 -24.16 -0.23 16.03
C LEU A 681 -23.20 0.37 17.07
N LEU A 682 -22.42 -0.48 17.74
CA LEU A 682 -21.53 -0.05 18.82
C LEU A 682 -20.31 0.75 18.32
N TYR A 683 -19.77 0.41 17.14
CA TYR A 683 -18.53 1.02 16.62
C TYR A 683 -18.75 2.04 15.49
N SER A 684 -19.98 2.49 15.29
CA SER A 684 -20.31 3.60 14.40
C SER A 684 -20.51 4.88 15.23
N ASP A 685 -19.85 5.96 14.82
CA ASP A 685 -19.87 7.26 15.54
C ASP A 685 -21.24 7.96 15.46
N GLU A 686 -22.07 7.59 14.47
CA GLU A 686 -23.33 8.28 14.19
C GLU A 686 -24.56 7.37 14.32
N ILE A 687 -25.58 7.86 15.03
CA ILE A 687 -26.90 7.23 15.22
C ILE A 687 -27.75 7.26 13.93
N LYS A 688 -27.28 7.90 12.85
CA LYS A 688 -28.06 8.03 11.61
C LYS A 688 -27.91 6.79 10.73
N ASN A 689 -29.04 6.12 10.48
CA ASN A 689 -29.15 5.09 9.46
C ASN A 689 -28.73 5.64 8.08
N PRO A 690 -27.98 4.87 7.26
CA PRO A 690 -27.79 3.43 7.38
C PRO A 690 -26.32 3.02 7.51
N ASN A 691 -25.79 2.93 8.74
CA ASN A 691 -24.43 2.42 9.02
C ASN A 691 -24.13 1.06 8.35
N LYS A 692 -25.15 0.20 8.19
CA LYS A 692 -25.02 -1.09 7.49
C LYS A 692 -24.66 -0.93 6.01
N GLU A 693 -25.22 0.06 5.30
CA GLU A 693 -24.92 0.29 3.88
C GLU A 693 -23.50 0.84 3.68
N ILE A 694 -22.95 1.49 4.70
CA ILE A 694 -21.55 1.91 4.69
C ILE A 694 -20.65 0.69 4.85
N TRP A 695 -20.90 -0.15 5.86
CA TRP A 695 -20.02 -1.25 6.21
C TRP A 695 -20.08 -2.46 5.28
N LEU A 696 -21.28 -2.77 4.78
CA LEU A 696 -21.55 -3.98 4.02
C LEU A 696 -21.67 -3.67 2.53
N VAL A 697 -21.29 -4.63 1.70
CA VAL A 697 -21.54 -4.57 0.27
C VAL A 697 -23.03 -4.65 -0.02
N ASP A 698 -23.42 -4.11 -1.17
CA ASP A 698 -24.77 -4.26 -1.66
C ASP A 698 -25.10 -5.75 -1.91
N PRO A 699 -26.34 -6.19 -1.65
CA PRO A 699 -26.75 -7.56 -1.96
C PRO A 699 -26.60 -7.85 -3.46
N ALA A 700 -26.21 -9.08 -3.79
CA ALA A 700 -26.01 -9.51 -5.18
C ALA A 700 -27.14 -9.12 -6.15
N PRO A 701 -28.45 -9.23 -5.82
CA PRO A 701 -29.53 -8.79 -6.72
C PRO A 701 -29.44 -7.31 -7.13
N LYS A 702 -29.01 -6.42 -6.23
CA LYS A 702 -28.85 -4.99 -6.54
C LYS A 702 -27.67 -4.78 -7.49
N THR A 703 -26.53 -5.42 -7.24
CA THR A 703 -25.36 -5.36 -8.14
C THR A 703 -25.65 -5.97 -9.52
N ILE A 704 -26.45 -7.04 -9.60
CA ILE A 704 -26.91 -7.63 -10.87
C ILE A 704 -27.80 -6.64 -11.63
N GLN A 705 -28.68 -5.92 -10.93
CA GLN A 705 -29.52 -4.89 -11.55
C GLN A 705 -28.67 -3.73 -12.10
N GLU A 706 -27.69 -3.25 -11.33
CA GLU A 706 -26.73 -2.23 -11.80
C GLU A 706 -25.93 -2.72 -13.02
N PHE A 707 -25.51 -3.99 -13.02
CA PHE A 707 -24.80 -4.61 -14.16
C PHE A 707 -25.67 -4.64 -15.43
N LYS A 708 -26.96 -4.98 -15.28
CA LYS A 708 -27.94 -4.94 -16.37
C LYS A 708 -28.15 -3.53 -16.91
N GLU A 709 -28.28 -2.55 -16.03
CA GLU A 709 -28.47 -1.15 -16.39
C GLU A 709 -27.26 -0.62 -17.18
N ARG A 710 -26.03 -0.95 -16.76
CA ARG A 710 -24.82 -0.56 -17.50
C ARG A 710 -24.64 -1.29 -18.82
N ASN A 711 -25.00 -2.57 -18.90
CA ASN A 711 -25.03 -3.25 -20.19
C ASN A 711 -26.08 -2.65 -21.14
N LYS A 712 -27.23 -2.22 -20.60
CA LYS A 712 -28.24 -1.50 -21.38
C LYS A 712 -27.74 -0.14 -21.87
N GLU A 713 -27.06 0.63 -21.00
CA GLU A 713 -26.40 1.88 -21.35
C GLU A 713 -25.39 1.70 -22.49
N LEU A 714 -24.56 0.63 -22.44
CA LEU A 714 -23.66 0.28 -23.55
C LEU A 714 -24.44 0.03 -24.85
N GLY A 715 -25.55 -0.70 -24.79
CA GLY A 715 -26.38 -0.95 -25.96
C GLY A 715 -27.02 0.32 -26.53
N GLU A 716 -27.52 1.20 -25.68
CA GLU A 716 -28.08 2.51 -26.07
C GLU A 716 -27.01 3.42 -26.69
N PHE A 717 -25.81 3.45 -26.09
CA PHE A 717 -24.65 4.17 -26.63
C PHE A 717 -24.25 3.67 -28.02
N MET A 718 -24.18 2.36 -28.22
CA MET A 718 -23.89 1.76 -29.54
C MET A 718 -24.96 2.10 -30.56
N ALA A 719 -26.25 2.03 -30.18
CA ALA A 719 -27.37 2.36 -31.05
C ALA A 719 -27.39 3.85 -31.45
N LEU A 720 -27.02 4.77 -30.55
CA LEU A 720 -26.87 6.21 -30.86
C LEU A 720 -25.82 6.45 -31.95
N HIS A 721 -24.81 5.59 -32.04
CA HIS A 721 -23.79 5.63 -33.09
C HIS A 721 -24.15 4.80 -34.33
N GLY A 722 -25.37 4.24 -34.39
CA GLY A 722 -25.84 3.41 -35.49
C GLY A 722 -25.18 2.04 -35.57
N LEU A 723 -24.68 1.53 -34.44
CA LEU A 723 -23.97 0.25 -34.33
C LEU A 723 -24.78 -0.74 -33.49
N GLU A 724 -24.62 -2.03 -33.79
CA GLU A 724 -25.15 -3.10 -32.94
C GLU A 724 -24.30 -3.24 -31.66
N ASN A 725 -24.93 -3.64 -30.55
CA ASN A 725 -24.23 -3.92 -29.29
C ASN A 725 -23.44 -5.23 -29.38
N ASN A 726 -22.31 -5.19 -30.09
CA ASN A 726 -21.45 -6.33 -30.36
C ASN A 726 -19.98 -5.89 -30.27
N PRO A 727 -19.10 -6.69 -29.64
CA PRO A 727 -17.67 -6.36 -29.54
C PRO A 727 -17.02 -6.00 -30.88
N SER A 728 -17.35 -6.72 -31.95
CA SER A 728 -16.79 -6.48 -33.29
C SER A 728 -17.14 -5.11 -33.88
N GLN A 729 -18.15 -4.43 -33.34
CA GLN A 729 -18.55 -3.10 -33.81
C GLN A 729 -17.78 -1.97 -33.14
N ILE A 730 -17.05 -2.23 -32.05
CA ILE A 730 -16.28 -1.20 -31.34
C ILE A 730 -15.24 -0.54 -32.25
N VAL A 731 -14.62 -1.29 -33.17
CA VAL A 731 -13.67 -0.73 -34.16
C VAL A 731 -14.31 0.31 -35.09
N ASN A 732 -15.63 0.26 -35.26
CA ASN A 732 -16.38 1.16 -36.14
C ASN A 732 -16.82 2.46 -35.44
N LEU A 733 -16.55 2.63 -34.14
CA LEU A 733 -16.78 3.89 -33.43
C LEU A 733 -15.93 5.00 -34.04
N LYS A 734 -16.60 6.07 -34.45
CA LYS A 734 -15.97 7.20 -35.16
C LYS A 734 -15.55 8.29 -34.19
N GLY A 735 -14.28 8.65 -34.25
CA GLY A 735 -13.70 9.73 -33.45
C GLY A 735 -13.29 9.29 -32.05
N ASP A 736 -12.35 10.02 -31.48
CA ASP A 736 -11.75 9.64 -30.21
C ASP A 736 -12.69 9.88 -29.01
N ILE A 737 -13.67 10.79 -29.13
CA ILE A 737 -14.70 11.03 -28.11
C ILE A 737 -15.58 9.79 -27.89
N ALA A 738 -16.12 9.20 -28.97
CA ALA A 738 -16.96 8.00 -28.87
C ALA A 738 -16.17 6.81 -28.30
N LYS A 739 -14.90 6.67 -28.71
CA LYS A 739 -13.99 5.64 -28.18
C LYS A 739 -13.72 5.83 -26.68
N ALA A 740 -13.53 7.08 -26.23
CA ALA A 740 -13.34 7.41 -24.82
C ALA A 740 -14.61 7.15 -23.98
N GLU A 741 -15.79 7.44 -24.54
CA GLU A 741 -17.08 7.15 -23.89
C GLU A 741 -17.30 5.63 -23.73
N PHE A 742 -17.00 4.83 -24.76
CA PHE A 742 -16.99 3.37 -24.66
C PHE A 742 -16.10 2.87 -23.52
N ILE A 743 -14.88 3.40 -23.40
CA ILE A 743 -13.95 3.05 -22.32
C ILE A 743 -14.59 3.35 -20.95
N ASN A 744 -15.21 4.52 -20.78
CA ASN A 744 -15.86 4.86 -19.52
C ASN A 744 -17.06 3.97 -19.17
N ILE A 745 -17.87 3.57 -20.15
CA ILE A 745 -19.00 2.67 -19.90
C ILE A 745 -18.49 1.26 -19.57
N PHE A 746 -17.56 0.74 -20.36
CA PHE A 746 -17.13 -0.66 -20.23
C PHE A 746 -16.28 -0.92 -18.98
N LYS A 747 -15.49 0.05 -18.51
CA LYS A 747 -14.78 -0.10 -17.23
C LYS A 747 -15.75 -0.26 -16.06
N ASP A 748 -16.89 0.43 -16.07
CA ASP A 748 -17.90 0.30 -15.00
C ASP A 748 -18.60 -1.06 -15.05
N ILE A 749 -18.89 -1.57 -16.26
CA ILE A 749 -19.37 -2.95 -16.47
C ILE A 749 -18.36 -3.95 -15.89
N GLN A 750 -17.07 -3.77 -16.20
CA GLN A 750 -16.02 -4.67 -15.70
C GLN A 750 -15.87 -4.61 -14.17
N ARG A 751 -15.99 -3.43 -13.54
CA ARG A 751 -16.00 -3.32 -12.06
C ARG A 751 -17.13 -4.12 -11.43
N LEU A 752 -18.34 -3.98 -11.97
CA LEU A 752 -19.51 -4.72 -11.51
C LEU A 752 -19.32 -6.22 -11.71
N LYS A 753 -18.76 -6.64 -12.84
CA LYS A 753 -18.43 -8.05 -13.09
C LYS A 753 -17.41 -8.59 -12.08
N THR A 754 -16.34 -7.85 -11.81
CA THR A 754 -15.32 -8.21 -10.81
C THR A 754 -15.92 -8.39 -9.41
N LYS A 755 -16.86 -7.51 -9.01
CA LYS A 755 -17.63 -7.68 -7.77
C LYS A 755 -18.42 -8.98 -7.81
N LEU A 756 -19.26 -9.19 -8.83
CA LEU A 756 -20.09 -10.39 -8.97
C LEU A 756 -19.27 -11.70 -8.98
N ASP A 757 -18.10 -11.71 -9.62
CA ASP A 757 -17.23 -12.89 -9.68
C ASP A 757 -16.67 -13.30 -8.32
N GLN A 758 -16.48 -12.34 -7.41
CA GLN A 758 -15.99 -12.59 -6.05
C GLN A 758 -17.12 -12.76 -5.02
N HIS A 759 -18.40 -12.71 -5.43
CA HIS A 759 -19.52 -13.04 -4.54
C HIS A 759 -19.59 -14.55 -4.27
N SER A 760 -19.62 -14.93 -2.99
CA SER A 760 -19.65 -16.34 -2.56
C SER A 760 -21.05 -16.97 -2.52
N ASP A 761 -22.10 -16.17 -2.68
CA ASP A 761 -23.50 -16.52 -2.40
C ASP A 761 -24.46 -16.37 -3.61
N LEU A 762 -23.92 -16.34 -4.83
CA LEU A 762 -24.76 -16.33 -6.04
C LEU A 762 -25.51 -17.65 -6.21
N SER A 763 -26.84 -17.57 -6.34
CA SER A 763 -27.68 -18.70 -6.74
C SER A 763 -27.50 -19.06 -8.23
N ASP A 764 -27.81 -20.30 -8.60
CA ASP A 764 -27.76 -20.75 -10.00
C ASP A 764 -28.59 -19.86 -10.93
N MET A 765 -29.76 -19.39 -10.46
CA MET A 765 -30.61 -18.47 -11.22
C MET A 765 -29.93 -17.12 -11.46
N GLN A 766 -29.21 -16.59 -10.47
CA GLN A 766 -28.46 -15.35 -10.61
C GLN A 766 -27.25 -15.54 -11.54
N ILE A 767 -26.58 -16.69 -11.48
CA ILE A 767 -25.48 -17.02 -12.40
C ILE A 767 -26.00 -17.04 -13.84
N ILE A 768 -27.13 -17.71 -14.08
CA ILE A 768 -27.80 -17.74 -15.40
C ILE A 768 -28.21 -16.33 -15.82
N GLU A 769 -28.74 -15.51 -14.91
CA GLU A 769 -29.16 -14.14 -15.20
C GLU A 769 -27.98 -13.23 -15.59
N ILE A 770 -26.82 -13.39 -14.92
CA ILE A 770 -25.58 -12.68 -15.28
C ILE A 770 -25.11 -13.12 -16.67
N GLU A 771 -25.06 -14.43 -16.92
CA GLU A 771 -24.62 -14.99 -18.21
C GLU A 771 -25.55 -14.60 -19.36
N GLN A 772 -26.86 -14.51 -19.12
CA GLN A 772 -27.83 -14.01 -20.10
C GLN A 772 -27.70 -12.50 -20.35
N THR A 773 -27.26 -11.75 -19.34
CA THR A 773 -27.08 -10.29 -19.48
C THR A 773 -25.88 -9.98 -20.38
N MET A 774 -24.74 -10.60 -20.10
CA MET A 774 -23.57 -10.52 -20.96
C MET A 774 -22.81 -11.85 -20.86
N PRO A 775 -22.84 -12.69 -21.91
CA PRO A 775 -22.13 -13.97 -21.93
C PRO A 775 -20.64 -13.81 -21.66
N ILE A 776 -20.01 -14.83 -21.07
CA ILE A 776 -18.59 -14.78 -20.68
C ILE A 776 -17.67 -14.50 -21.87
N ASP A 777 -18.01 -15.01 -23.05
CA ASP A 777 -17.22 -14.80 -24.27
C ASP A 777 -17.40 -13.37 -24.81
N ASP A 778 -18.59 -12.78 -24.68
CA ASP A 778 -18.83 -11.37 -25.03
C ASP A 778 -18.05 -10.46 -24.08
N ILE A 779 -18.07 -10.74 -22.77
CA ILE A 779 -17.26 -10.01 -21.79
C ILE A 779 -15.78 -10.04 -22.20
N ARG A 780 -15.22 -11.23 -22.50
CA ARG A 780 -13.81 -11.35 -22.93
C ARG A 780 -13.54 -10.60 -24.24
N ALA A 781 -14.45 -10.67 -25.20
CA ALA A 781 -14.30 -9.96 -26.46
C ALA A 781 -14.34 -8.44 -26.26
N PHE A 782 -15.28 -7.90 -25.47
CA PHE A 782 -15.29 -6.48 -25.14
C PHE A 782 -14.05 -6.05 -24.33
N LYS A 783 -13.51 -6.89 -23.43
CA LYS A 783 -12.21 -6.63 -22.77
C LYS A 783 -11.08 -6.47 -23.77
N SER A 784 -11.03 -7.35 -24.76
CA SER A 784 -10.02 -7.24 -25.83
C SER A 784 -10.16 -5.93 -26.59
N MET A 785 -11.40 -5.56 -26.94
CA MET A 785 -11.68 -4.30 -27.63
C MET A 785 -11.38 -3.07 -26.78
N TYR A 786 -11.64 -3.15 -25.47
CA TYR A 786 -11.28 -2.13 -24.50
C TYR A 786 -9.76 -1.91 -24.49
N ILE A 787 -8.99 -2.97 -24.28
CA ILE A 787 -7.52 -2.89 -24.19
C ILE A 787 -6.93 -2.30 -25.47
N GLU A 788 -7.38 -2.77 -26.64
CA GLU A 788 -6.92 -2.27 -27.93
C GLU A 788 -7.26 -0.79 -28.14
N THR A 789 -8.52 -0.40 -27.86
CA THR A 789 -8.98 0.99 -27.99
C THR A 789 -8.26 1.91 -27.02
N ALA A 790 -8.08 1.46 -25.77
CA ALA A 790 -7.37 2.18 -24.73
C ALA A 790 -5.90 2.37 -25.08
N LYS A 791 -5.23 1.34 -25.61
CA LYS A 791 -3.84 1.43 -26.09
C LYS A 791 -3.72 2.43 -27.24
N GLN A 792 -4.59 2.35 -28.25
CA GLN A 792 -4.58 3.30 -29.37
C GLN A 792 -4.75 4.76 -28.90
N LEU A 793 -5.69 5.01 -27.99
CA LEU A 793 -5.91 6.35 -27.46
C LEU A 793 -4.76 6.81 -26.55
N LYS A 794 -4.19 5.90 -25.75
CA LYS A 794 -3.00 6.15 -24.93
C LYS A 794 -1.82 6.53 -25.81
N ASP A 795 -1.52 5.76 -26.86
CA ASP A 795 -0.40 6.00 -27.76
C ASP A 795 -0.54 7.35 -28.49
N LYS A 796 -1.74 7.68 -28.97
CA LYS A 796 -2.02 9.00 -29.57
C LYS A 796 -1.77 10.14 -28.60
N ARG A 797 -2.26 9.98 -27.37
CA ARG A 797 -2.13 10.96 -26.28
C ARG A 797 -0.67 11.14 -25.87
N ASP A 798 0.06 10.04 -25.69
CA ASP A 798 1.43 10.04 -25.21
C ASP A 798 2.40 10.58 -26.29
N LYS A 799 2.10 10.38 -27.58
CA LYS A 799 2.82 10.99 -28.72
C LYS A 799 2.49 12.47 -29.00
N GLY A 800 1.74 13.13 -28.12
CA GLY A 800 1.38 14.54 -28.24
C GLY A 800 0.56 14.89 -29.50
N GLN A 801 -0.16 13.93 -30.08
CA GLN A 801 -1.08 14.20 -31.18
C GLN A 801 -2.29 14.99 -30.68
N ASP A 802 -2.90 15.80 -31.55
CA ASP A 802 -4.12 16.56 -31.22
C ASP A 802 -5.27 15.58 -30.93
N VAL A 803 -5.55 15.38 -29.64
CA VAL A 803 -6.58 14.47 -29.12
C VAL A 803 -7.67 15.29 -28.41
N ALA A 804 -8.91 14.82 -28.48
CA ALA A 804 -10.01 15.53 -27.82
C ALA A 804 -9.82 15.59 -26.28
N ASP A 805 -10.27 16.67 -25.64
CA ASP A 805 -10.19 16.89 -24.18
C ASP A 805 -10.68 15.68 -23.36
N VAL A 806 -11.71 14.97 -23.85
CA VAL A 806 -12.26 13.76 -23.20
C VAL A 806 -11.21 12.63 -23.11
N VAL A 807 -10.36 12.49 -24.13
CA VAL A 807 -9.27 11.52 -24.20
C VAL A 807 -8.11 11.95 -23.31
N GLU A 808 -7.81 13.25 -23.29
CA GLU A 808 -6.84 13.83 -22.36
C GLU A 808 -7.25 13.64 -20.89
N GLN A 809 -8.54 13.48 -20.61
CA GLN A 809 -9.07 13.26 -19.25
C GLN A 809 -9.24 11.79 -18.86
N LEU A 810 -9.35 10.90 -19.85
CA LEU A 810 -9.70 9.48 -19.70
C LEU A 810 -8.75 8.67 -18.79
N ASP A 811 -9.24 8.12 -17.68
CA ASP A 811 -8.49 7.14 -16.88
C ASP A 811 -8.68 5.74 -17.51
N PHE A 812 -7.57 5.09 -17.92
CA PHE A 812 -7.59 3.83 -18.67
C PHE A 812 -7.66 2.58 -17.78
N GLU A 813 -7.30 2.67 -16.49
CA GLU A 813 -7.49 1.61 -15.49
C GLU A 813 -7.13 0.18 -15.94
N PHE A 814 -5.98 -0.02 -16.60
CA PHE A 814 -5.58 -1.33 -17.14
C PHE A 814 -5.53 -2.44 -16.07
N VAL A 815 -5.29 -2.08 -14.80
CA VAL A 815 -5.27 -3.00 -13.64
C VAL A 815 -6.58 -3.75 -13.45
N LEU A 816 -7.71 -3.11 -13.74
CA LEU A 816 -9.03 -3.74 -13.64
C LEU A 816 -9.20 -4.92 -14.64
N PHE A 817 -8.38 -4.93 -15.69
CA PHE A 817 -8.34 -5.94 -16.75
C PHE A 817 -7.13 -6.88 -16.65
N ALA A 818 -6.34 -6.77 -15.57
CA ALA A 818 -5.21 -7.64 -15.27
C ALA A 818 -5.69 -8.90 -14.51
N SER A 819 -5.60 -10.09 -15.13
CA SER A 819 -5.88 -11.36 -14.44
C SER A 819 -4.62 -11.95 -13.86
N THR A 820 -4.58 -12.22 -12.56
CA THR A 820 -3.44 -12.90 -11.93
C THR A 820 -3.28 -14.36 -12.32
N LEU A 821 -4.32 -14.99 -12.86
CA LEU A 821 -4.19 -16.33 -13.42
C LEU A 821 -3.46 -16.33 -14.75
N VAL A 822 -3.61 -15.27 -15.54
CA VAL A 822 -3.07 -15.21 -16.89
C VAL A 822 -1.68 -14.59 -16.83
N ASP A 823 -0.74 -15.41 -16.36
CA ASP A 823 0.70 -15.13 -16.36
C ASP A 823 1.42 -15.95 -17.44
N TYR A 824 2.73 -15.72 -17.55
CA TYR A 824 3.55 -16.26 -18.64
C TYR A 824 3.50 -17.79 -18.62
N ASP A 825 3.62 -18.36 -17.43
CA ASP A 825 3.62 -19.81 -17.22
C ASP A 825 2.25 -20.42 -17.53
N TYR A 826 1.16 -19.77 -17.12
CA TYR A 826 -0.20 -20.22 -17.43
C TYR A 826 -0.46 -20.25 -18.94
N ILE A 827 -0.09 -19.19 -19.66
CA ILE A 827 -0.23 -19.15 -21.13
C ILE A 827 0.62 -20.25 -21.78
N MET A 828 1.88 -20.41 -21.36
CA MET A 828 2.76 -21.45 -21.90
C MET A 828 2.22 -22.87 -21.61
N GLY A 829 1.63 -23.08 -20.43
CA GLY A 829 0.94 -24.32 -20.08
C GLY A 829 -0.30 -24.59 -20.94
N LEU A 830 -1.10 -23.57 -21.25
CA LEU A 830 -2.22 -23.69 -22.18
C LEU A 830 -1.76 -24.00 -23.61
N ILE A 831 -0.67 -23.38 -24.08
CA ILE A 831 -0.08 -23.66 -25.39
C ILE A 831 0.42 -25.11 -25.47
N ALA A 832 1.05 -25.62 -24.40
CA ALA A 832 1.51 -27.02 -24.33
C ALA A 832 0.34 -28.02 -24.31
N LYS A 833 -0.75 -27.72 -23.60
CA LYS A 833 -1.98 -28.53 -23.63
C LYS A 833 -2.61 -28.55 -25.02
N TYR A 834 -2.57 -27.42 -25.73
CA TYR A 834 -3.05 -27.33 -27.11
C TYR A 834 -2.20 -28.14 -28.10
N SER A 835 -0.87 -28.08 -28.00
CA SER A 835 0.03 -28.79 -28.94
C SER A 835 -0.04 -30.32 -28.80
N SER A 836 -0.36 -30.82 -27.59
CA SER A 836 -0.35 -32.24 -27.23
C SER A 836 -1.66 -33.00 -27.48
N SER A 837 -2.80 -32.35 -27.73
CA SER A 837 -4.07 -33.05 -27.85
C SER A 837 -4.28 -33.69 -29.24
N THR A 838 -3.99 -34.99 -29.36
CA THR A 838 -4.54 -35.84 -30.42
C THR A 838 -5.87 -36.45 -29.93
N THR A 839 -6.99 -35.95 -30.45
CA THR A 839 -8.37 -36.50 -30.38
C THR A 839 -9.26 -36.25 -29.13
N THR A 840 -10.48 -35.75 -29.42
CA THR A 840 -11.78 -35.79 -28.71
C THR A 840 -12.01 -35.16 -27.33
N LYS A 841 -11.01 -34.59 -26.64
CA LYS A 841 -11.25 -33.64 -25.52
C LYS A 841 -10.35 -32.40 -25.65
N GLN A 842 -10.62 -31.58 -26.67
CA GLN A 842 -10.07 -30.22 -26.72
C GLN A 842 -10.82 -29.36 -25.71
N THR A 843 -10.13 -28.83 -24.70
CA THR A 843 -10.72 -27.87 -23.74
C THR A 843 -10.66 -26.43 -24.23
N MET A 844 -9.74 -26.08 -25.15
CA MET A 844 -9.63 -24.73 -25.73
C MET A 844 -9.07 -24.74 -27.16
N SER A 845 -9.59 -23.87 -28.04
CA SER A 845 -9.07 -23.64 -29.41
C SER A 845 -7.94 -22.61 -29.45
N LYS A 846 -7.23 -22.54 -30.59
CA LYS A 846 -6.19 -21.54 -30.84
C LYS A 846 -6.73 -20.12 -30.78
N GLU A 847 -7.92 -19.89 -31.36
CA GLU A 847 -8.63 -18.63 -31.34
C GLU A 847 -9.04 -18.24 -29.91
N GLN A 848 -9.48 -19.21 -29.11
CA GLN A 848 -9.81 -18.99 -27.70
C GLN A 848 -8.56 -18.61 -26.87
N LEU A 849 -7.40 -19.21 -27.15
CA LEU A 849 -6.14 -18.89 -26.49
C LEU A 849 -5.64 -17.48 -26.86
N ILE A 850 -5.73 -17.09 -28.14
CA ILE A 850 -5.43 -15.74 -28.60
C ILE A 850 -6.40 -14.72 -27.98
N SER A 851 -7.69 -15.04 -27.90
CA SER A 851 -8.70 -14.20 -27.25
C SER A 851 -8.41 -14.00 -25.76
N LEU A 852 -7.96 -15.05 -25.07
CA LEU A 852 -7.55 -14.97 -23.66
C LEU A 852 -6.35 -14.04 -23.46
N LEU A 853 -5.35 -14.11 -24.34
CA LEU A 853 -4.20 -13.19 -24.34
C LEU A 853 -4.62 -11.75 -24.59
N LYS A 854 -5.53 -11.53 -25.56
CA LYS A 854 -6.03 -10.19 -25.92
C LYS A 854 -6.87 -9.54 -24.84
N SER A 855 -7.56 -10.33 -24.02
CA SER A 855 -8.46 -9.86 -22.97
C SER A 855 -7.79 -9.58 -21.62
N ASN A 856 -6.45 -9.69 -21.53
CA ASN A 856 -5.68 -9.49 -20.30
C ASN A 856 -4.60 -8.42 -20.44
N ALA A 857 -4.53 -7.52 -19.46
CA ALA A 857 -3.59 -6.40 -19.48
C ALA A 857 -2.15 -6.76 -19.05
N ASN A 858 -1.91 -7.90 -18.41
CA ASN A 858 -0.60 -8.27 -17.83
C ASN A 858 0.56 -8.32 -18.84
N MET A 859 0.25 -8.59 -20.11
CA MET A 859 1.26 -8.88 -21.14
C MET A 859 1.04 -8.05 -22.40
N MET A 860 0.46 -6.86 -22.27
CA MET A 860 0.15 -6.01 -23.44
C MET A 860 1.38 -5.77 -24.35
N GLU A 861 2.58 -5.78 -23.78
CA GLU A 861 3.84 -5.58 -24.51
C GLU A 861 4.34 -6.83 -25.23
N GLU A 862 4.14 -8.02 -24.65
CA GLU A 862 4.58 -9.31 -25.23
C GLU A 862 3.50 -9.97 -26.11
N GLN A 863 2.28 -9.43 -26.08
CA GLN A 863 1.10 -10.02 -26.71
C GLN A 863 1.29 -10.34 -28.19
N GLU A 864 1.88 -9.43 -28.97
CA GLU A 864 2.08 -9.62 -30.41
C GLU A 864 3.03 -10.77 -30.73
N ASP A 865 4.12 -10.91 -29.96
CA ASP A 865 5.10 -11.97 -30.15
C ASP A 865 4.54 -13.33 -29.75
N MET A 866 3.79 -13.38 -28.64
CA MET A 866 3.12 -14.61 -28.23
C MET A 866 2.12 -15.07 -29.30
N ILE A 867 1.29 -14.17 -29.82
CA ILE A 867 0.32 -14.51 -30.88
C ILE A 867 1.05 -15.00 -32.14
N ALA A 868 2.13 -14.33 -32.55
CA ALA A 868 2.93 -14.76 -33.69
C ALA A 868 3.54 -16.16 -33.47
N TYR A 869 4.06 -16.43 -32.28
CA TYR A 869 4.60 -17.74 -31.92
C TYR A 869 3.51 -18.82 -31.91
N ILE A 870 2.37 -18.57 -31.26
CA ILE A 870 1.21 -19.47 -31.26
C ILE A 870 0.78 -19.77 -32.70
N ASN A 871 0.85 -18.78 -33.59
CA ASN A 871 0.53 -18.96 -35.00
C ASN A 871 1.52 -19.86 -35.75
N SER A 872 2.78 -19.90 -35.33
CA SER A 872 3.85 -20.71 -35.92
C SER A 872 3.85 -22.18 -35.47
N LEU A 873 3.14 -22.52 -34.39
CA LEU A 873 3.12 -23.89 -33.85
C LEU A 873 2.29 -24.85 -34.70
N ASN A 874 2.85 -26.03 -34.98
CA ASN A 874 2.17 -27.10 -35.71
C ASN A 874 1.31 -27.96 -34.78
N ILE A 875 0.04 -28.14 -35.14
CA ILE A 875 -0.94 -28.95 -34.40
C ILE A 875 -0.52 -30.44 -34.46
N GLY A 876 -0.47 -31.12 -33.30
CA GLY A 876 -0.23 -32.57 -33.22
C GLY A 876 1.18 -32.99 -32.80
N THR A 877 2.06 -32.06 -32.44
CA THR A 877 3.35 -32.38 -31.79
C THR A 877 3.21 -32.17 -30.28
N ALA A 878 3.20 -33.26 -29.52
CA ALA A 878 3.14 -33.18 -28.06
C ALA A 878 4.44 -32.59 -27.50
N LEU A 879 4.45 -31.28 -27.30
CA LEU A 879 5.55 -30.54 -26.68
C LEU A 879 5.24 -30.33 -25.20
N LYS A 880 6.24 -30.54 -24.33
CA LYS A 880 6.10 -30.20 -22.91
C LYS A 880 6.15 -28.68 -22.75
N GLU A 881 5.67 -28.18 -21.62
CA GLU A 881 5.69 -26.75 -21.30
C GLU A 881 7.11 -26.15 -21.37
N GLU A 882 8.13 -26.88 -20.92
CA GLU A 882 9.53 -26.46 -21.04
C GLU A 882 9.99 -26.33 -22.51
N ASP A 883 9.53 -27.23 -23.39
CA ASP A 883 9.86 -27.21 -24.81
C ASP A 883 9.20 -26.01 -25.51
N ILE A 884 7.97 -25.67 -25.11
CA ILE A 884 7.24 -24.48 -25.58
C ILE A 884 7.93 -23.20 -25.10
N LYS A 885 8.31 -23.12 -23.82
CA LYS A 885 9.04 -21.95 -23.29
C LYS A 885 10.36 -21.73 -24.01
N LYS A 886 11.14 -22.80 -24.20
CA LYS A 886 12.41 -22.74 -24.92
C LYS A 886 12.19 -22.38 -26.39
N GLY A 887 11.19 -22.97 -27.03
CA GLY A 887 10.82 -22.66 -28.41
C GLY A 887 10.37 -21.19 -28.59
N TYR A 888 9.69 -20.62 -27.60
CA TYR A 888 9.30 -19.21 -27.62
C TYR A 888 10.51 -18.27 -27.48
N GLU A 889 11.45 -18.58 -26.59
CA GLU A 889 12.71 -17.83 -26.48
C GLU A 889 13.50 -17.90 -27.80
N THR A 890 13.65 -19.09 -28.40
CA THR A 890 14.29 -19.23 -29.72
C THR A 890 13.53 -18.50 -30.84
N PHE A 891 12.20 -18.45 -30.78
CA PHE A 891 11.39 -17.69 -31.73
C PHE A 891 11.66 -16.19 -31.61
N LYS A 892 11.72 -15.65 -30.38
CA LYS A 892 12.06 -14.24 -30.15
C LYS A 892 13.47 -13.92 -30.60
N GLU A 893 14.46 -14.76 -30.27
CA GLU A 893 15.84 -14.60 -30.74
C GLU A 893 15.91 -14.57 -32.27
N SER A 894 15.20 -15.49 -32.93
CA SER A 894 15.13 -15.55 -34.40
C SER A 894 14.46 -14.32 -34.99
N LYS A 895 13.35 -13.85 -34.39
CA LYS A 895 12.64 -12.64 -34.82
C LYS A 895 13.51 -11.40 -34.66
N ASN A 896 14.12 -11.22 -33.48
CA ASN A 896 15.04 -10.11 -33.22
C ASN A 896 16.21 -10.13 -34.20
N SER A 897 16.78 -11.31 -34.50
CA SER A 897 17.84 -11.44 -35.51
C SER A 897 17.36 -11.02 -36.91
N ILE A 898 16.15 -11.40 -37.32
CA ILE A 898 15.58 -10.98 -38.60
C ILE A 898 15.37 -9.46 -38.63
N ASP A 899 14.80 -8.89 -37.57
CA ASP A 899 14.54 -7.45 -37.45
C ASP A 899 15.87 -6.67 -37.50
N LEU A 900 16.90 -7.12 -36.79
CA LEU A 900 18.26 -6.55 -36.85
C LEU A 900 18.89 -6.67 -38.24
N SER A 901 18.77 -7.81 -38.92
CA SER A 901 19.27 -7.96 -40.30
C SER A 901 18.54 -7.03 -41.28
N GLN A 902 17.23 -6.79 -41.09
CA GLN A 902 16.46 -5.83 -41.90
C GLN A 902 16.87 -4.39 -41.61
N MET A 903 17.03 -4.02 -40.33
CA MET A 903 17.52 -2.70 -39.91
C MET A 903 18.93 -2.44 -40.46
N ALA A 904 19.84 -3.41 -40.34
CA ALA A 904 21.20 -3.31 -40.88
C ALA A 904 21.17 -3.03 -42.39
N LYS A 905 20.35 -3.77 -43.16
CA LYS A 905 20.18 -3.52 -44.60
C LYS A 905 19.60 -2.14 -44.90
N LYS A 906 18.56 -1.72 -44.18
CA LYS A 906 17.90 -0.43 -44.37
C LYS A 906 18.83 0.76 -44.09
N HIS A 907 19.71 0.61 -43.10
CA HIS A 907 20.65 1.66 -42.67
C HIS A 907 22.05 1.55 -43.30
N ASN A 908 22.26 0.59 -44.20
CA ASN A 908 23.55 0.28 -44.84
C ASN A 908 24.67 -0.08 -43.85
N LEU A 909 24.31 -0.78 -42.78
CA LEU A 909 25.23 -1.30 -41.77
C LEU A 909 25.52 -2.78 -42.01
N SER A 910 26.67 -3.24 -41.50
CA SER A 910 26.97 -4.68 -41.44
C SER A 910 26.06 -5.35 -40.41
N GLU A 911 25.40 -6.46 -40.80
CA GLU A 911 24.55 -7.23 -39.88
C GLU A 911 25.33 -7.60 -38.60
N LYS A 912 26.57 -8.07 -38.76
CA LYS A 912 27.43 -8.43 -37.63
C LYS A 912 27.71 -7.24 -36.69
N SER A 913 27.99 -6.07 -37.24
CA SER A 913 28.35 -4.89 -36.43
C SER A 913 27.16 -4.36 -35.63
N LEU A 914 25.96 -4.40 -36.21
CA LEU A 914 24.74 -4.02 -35.51
C LEU A 914 24.38 -5.04 -34.42
N THR A 915 24.53 -6.34 -34.68
CA THR A 915 24.33 -7.38 -33.66
C THR A 915 25.32 -7.25 -32.52
N ASP A 916 26.63 -7.10 -32.81
CA ASP A 916 27.66 -6.93 -31.76
C ASP A 916 27.39 -5.68 -30.89
N PHE A 917 26.87 -4.60 -31.50
CA PHE A 917 26.46 -3.39 -30.79
C PHE A 917 25.28 -3.65 -29.85
N VAL A 918 24.24 -4.33 -30.33
CA VAL A 918 23.05 -4.69 -29.54
C VAL A 918 23.41 -5.64 -28.41
N ASP A 919 24.21 -6.67 -28.67
CA ASP A 919 24.62 -7.65 -27.66
C ASP A 919 25.40 -6.98 -26.51
N ASN A 920 26.30 -6.04 -26.83
CA ASN A 920 27.04 -5.28 -25.81
C ASN A 920 26.11 -4.44 -24.92
N ILE A 921 25.05 -3.85 -25.51
CA ILE A 921 24.01 -3.14 -24.75
C ILE A 921 23.27 -4.11 -23.84
N MET A 922 22.84 -5.26 -24.34
CA MET A 922 22.04 -6.23 -23.60
C MET A 922 22.81 -6.93 -22.47
N ASP A 923 24.12 -7.16 -22.65
CA ASP A 923 25.00 -7.75 -21.64
C ASP A 923 25.20 -6.84 -20.42
N ARG A 924 25.20 -5.52 -20.65
CA ARG A 924 25.52 -4.51 -19.61
C ARG A 924 24.32 -3.69 -19.16
N TYR A 925 23.22 -3.74 -19.91
CA TYR A 925 22.10 -2.80 -19.82
C TYR A 925 22.56 -1.34 -19.85
N ILE A 926 23.56 -1.05 -20.69
CA ILE A 926 24.13 0.29 -20.88
C ILE A 926 24.25 0.55 -22.38
N PHE A 927 23.60 1.61 -22.84
CA PHE A 927 23.76 2.17 -24.17
C PHE A 927 24.90 3.19 -24.16
N ASP A 928 25.81 3.06 -25.13
CA ASP A 928 26.96 3.93 -25.30
C ASP A 928 26.84 4.68 -26.64
N GLY A 929 26.68 6.00 -26.55
CA GLY A 929 26.55 6.87 -27.72
C GLY A 929 27.82 6.92 -28.57
N GLU A 930 29.01 6.71 -27.98
CA GLU A 930 30.26 6.66 -28.75
C GLU A 930 30.29 5.40 -29.62
N LEU A 931 29.81 4.26 -29.10
CA LEU A 931 29.70 3.02 -29.86
C LEU A 931 28.66 3.11 -30.99
N LEU A 932 27.58 3.90 -30.80
CA LEU A 932 26.65 4.20 -31.89
C LEU A 932 27.34 5.02 -32.99
N THR A 933 28.16 6.01 -32.62
CA THR A 933 28.93 6.79 -33.58
C THR A 933 29.95 5.92 -34.33
N ASP A 934 30.60 5.00 -33.65
CA ASP A 934 31.54 4.04 -34.25
C ASP A 934 30.85 3.08 -35.21
N LEU A 935 29.60 2.68 -34.93
CA LEU A 935 28.80 1.83 -35.81
C LEU A 935 28.63 2.43 -37.21
N PHE A 936 28.53 3.76 -37.31
CA PHE A 936 28.40 4.50 -38.57
C PHE A 936 29.73 4.96 -39.18
N ALA A 937 30.86 4.77 -38.49
CA ALA A 937 32.18 5.20 -38.98
C ALA A 937 32.55 4.69 -40.39
N PRO A 938 32.24 3.43 -40.78
CA PRO A 938 32.55 2.91 -42.12
C PRO A 938 31.83 3.61 -43.28
N LEU A 939 30.78 4.39 -43.00
CA LEU A 939 30.01 5.11 -44.02
C LEU A 939 30.59 6.49 -44.35
N GLU A 940 31.67 6.91 -43.66
CA GLU A 940 32.41 8.16 -43.90
C GLU A 940 31.51 9.42 -43.95
N LEU A 941 30.41 9.41 -43.20
CA LEU A 941 29.44 10.50 -43.15
C LEU A 941 29.99 11.69 -42.35
N GLY A 942 29.74 12.92 -42.82
CA GLY A 942 29.96 14.13 -42.04
C GLY A 942 28.99 14.24 -40.86
N TRP A 943 29.40 14.94 -39.79
CA TRP A 943 28.70 14.97 -38.48
C TRP A 943 27.19 15.20 -38.56
N LYS A 944 26.73 16.14 -39.38
CA LYS A 944 25.29 16.47 -39.53
C LYS A 944 24.47 15.36 -40.21
N HIS A 945 25.04 14.68 -41.21
CA HIS A 945 24.36 13.58 -41.90
C HIS A 945 24.41 12.29 -41.07
N ARG A 946 25.46 12.12 -40.28
CA ARG A 946 25.59 11.00 -39.33
C ARG A 946 24.53 11.08 -38.23
N GLY A 947 24.37 12.24 -37.59
CA GLY A 947 23.34 12.40 -36.55
C GLY A 947 21.92 12.10 -37.03
N ILE A 948 21.58 12.48 -38.27
CA ILE A 948 20.27 12.13 -38.88
C ILE A 948 20.12 10.61 -39.04
N LYS A 949 21.19 9.91 -39.44
CA LYS A 949 21.19 8.46 -39.63
C LYS A 949 21.19 7.69 -38.31
N GLU A 950 21.89 8.18 -37.31
CA GLU A 950 21.88 7.66 -35.94
C GLU A 950 20.47 7.75 -35.34
N LEU A 951 19.84 8.93 -35.39
CA LEU A 951 18.46 9.12 -34.94
C LEU A 951 17.48 8.19 -35.67
N ALA A 952 17.59 8.09 -37.00
CA ALA A 952 16.71 7.22 -37.79
C ALA A 952 16.91 5.72 -37.49
N LEU A 953 18.12 5.28 -37.14
CA LEU A 953 18.34 3.91 -36.66
C LEU A 953 17.71 3.71 -35.29
N MET A 954 17.93 4.65 -34.38
CA MET A 954 17.48 4.55 -33.00
C MET A 954 15.96 4.63 -32.84
N GLU A 955 15.26 5.34 -33.73
CA GLU A 955 13.79 5.34 -33.83
C GLU A 955 13.24 3.92 -34.05
N GLU A 956 13.98 3.07 -34.76
CA GLU A 956 13.62 1.66 -35.02
C GLU A 956 14.21 0.70 -33.97
N LEU A 957 15.42 0.99 -33.49
CA LEU A 957 16.19 0.09 -32.62
C LEU A 957 15.81 0.24 -31.13
N SER A 958 15.48 1.44 -30.66
CA SER A 958 15.11 1.69 -29.26
C SER A 958 13.90 0.84 -28.80
N PRO A 959 12.79 0.76 -29.56
CA PRO A 959 11.67 -0.11 -29.20
C PRO A 959 12.06 -1.59 -29.10
N LEU A 960 12.95 -2.05 -29.99
CA LEU A 960 13.44 -3.44 -29.98
C LEU A 960 14.32 -3.72 -28.74
N LEU A 961 15.24 -2.81 -28.42
CA LEU A 961 16.10 -2.92 -27.23
C LEU A 961 15.30 -2.96 -25.93
N LYS A 962 14.28 -2.08 -25.79
CA LYS A 962 13.38 -2.08 -24.64
C LYS A 962 12.62 -3.40 -24.50
N LYS A 963 12.12 -3.92 -25.61
CA LYS A 963 11.45 -5.22 -25.65
C LYS A 963 12.38 -6.36 -25.24
N MET A 964 13.63 -6.34 -25.69
CA MET A 964 14.65 -7.32 -25.32
C MET A 964 15.02 -7.25 -23.83
N ALA A 965 14.91 -6.07 -23.21
CA ALA A 965 15.30 -5.85 -21.82
C ALA A 965 14.30 -6.35 -20.76
N LYS A 966 13.07 -6.73 -21.15
CA LYS A 966 12.04 -7.31 -20.27
C LYS A 966 11.87 -6.49 -18.96
N ASN A 967 11.59 -5.19 -19.09
CA ASN A 967 11.40 -4.23 -17.99
C ASN A 967 12.65 -3.91 -17.14
N LYS A 968 13.86 -4.19 -17.65
CA LYS A 968 15.10 -3.65 -17.08
C LYS A 968 15.50 -2.38 -17.84
N ASP A 969 15.86 -1.33 -17.10
CA ASP A 969 16.34 -0.09 -17.69
C ASP A 969 17.67 -0.30 -18.42
N ILE A 970 17.78 0.24 -19.64
CA ILE A 970 19.05 0.34 -20.38
C ILE A 970 19.57 1.76 -20.19
N SER A 971 20.58 1.91 -19.33
CA SER A 971 21.19 3.20 -19.00
C SER A 971 21.75 3.87 -20.26
N GLY A 972 21.29 5.08 -20.59
CA GLY A 972 21.78 5.86 -21.74
C GLY A 972 20.97 5.72 -23.03
N LEU A 973 20.04 4.76 -23.11
CA LEU A 973 19.17 4.57 -24.29
C LEU A 973 18.09 5.66 -24.39
N GLU A 974 17.77 6.28 -23.26
CA GLU A 974 16.77 7.34 -23.06
C GLU A 974 16.99 8.58 -23.95
N ALA A 975 18.21 8.79 -24.46
CA ALA A 975 18.54 9.88 -25.38
C ALA A 975 17.80 9.79 -26.74
N TYR A 976 17.15 8.66 -27.03
CA TYR A 976 16.47 8.37 -28.29
C TYR A 976 14.98 8.02 -28.12
N ASP A 977 14.41 8.34 -26.95
CA ASP A 977 12.98 8.21 -26.70
C ASP A 977 12.27 9.52 -27.07
N GLU A 978 11.73 9.58 -28.30
CA GLU A 978 10.83 10.66 -28.76
C GLU A 978 9.35 10.26 -28.68
#